data_AF-A0A2A2LW82-F1
#
_entry.id   AF-A0A2A2LW82-F1
#
_cell.length_a   1.000
_cell.length_b   1.000
_cell.length_c   1.000
_cell.angle_alpha   90.00
_cell.angle_beta   90.00
_cell.angle_gamma   90.00
#
_symmetry.space_group_name_H-M   'P 1'
#
loop_
_entity.id
_entity.type
_entity.pdbx_description
1 polymer ?
#
loop_
_entity_poly.entity_id
_entity_poly.type
_entity_poly.pdbx_seq_one_letter_code
_entity_poly.pdbx_strand_id
1 'polypeptide(L)'
;MTMKSVFILFFSGEQLRTRIKKICSGFGATTYNCPELPGERAKLLSEIRAQVEDMKGVILKTSDYKRKVINAASVSIKKWDIMVLKLKSIFHTLNFFSIDVTQKLLIAECWVPTVDIQKVQDALTRGTHASGSNVIPVMNIMDQHHRYPPTYFKLNKFTQGYQNIVDAYGIASYREINPAPWTIISFPFLFAVMFGDAGHGIIMFLAAASLLVFEKQLIAAKIKDEIFNTFFSGRYVIFLMGLFAIYTGLIYNDIYSKSINIFGSSWRNPYDHALLAQMDNSSLATTGELDLTFPPDYAYMSDWGPYPFGVDPVWNLAKNRLNFLNPMKMKTSVLLGISQMAFGVMLSLLNYCHRGSLVDIFFVFIPQCIFLGFIFVYLCIQIVVKWIVFWVKPKWIFGRFYPGSNCAPSLLIGLISMFMVKSRDAGFVHNVVQVADSLSNTTCARGTIGCGCITNDVKDCYNYTIYDQCGLQQWYPQQSLVELILLAGAVLAIPTMLLVKPFYIRWRHNRGLPIDLGHGHEDGEEQEFSFGDVMVYQAIHTIEFALGCISHTASYLRLWALSLAHAQLSEVLWSMVLDIPLKMSGIVGIVALPFVTMAFLVLAISILILMEGLSAFLHALRLHWVEFMSKFYGGTGVAFQPFCFEKIIRVFEGLDQ
;
A
#
# COMPACT_ATOMS: atom_id res chain seq x y z
N MET A 1 -10.06 48.59 16.78
CA MET A 1 -10.20 50.04 17.09
C MET A 1 -11.02 50.63 15.97
N THR A 2 -12.25 51.08 16.23
CA THR A 2 -13.08 51.73 15.21
C THR A 2 -12.60 53.17 15.02
N MET A 3 -12.27 53.58 13.80
CA MET A 3 -11.97 54.98 13.50
C MET A 3 -13.23 55.81 13.76
N LYS A 4 -13.15 56.79 14.65
CA LYS A 4 -14.25 57.71 14.97
C LYS A 4 -13.87 59.12 14.52
N SER A 5 -14.80 59.79 13.86
CA SER A 5 -14.66 61.19 13.43
C SER A 5 -15.53 62.08 14.31
N VAL A 6 -15.02 63.27 14.65
CA VAL A 6 -15.78 64.28 15.39
C VAL A 6 -16.27 65.33 14.40
N PHE A 7 -17.54 65.72 14.50
CA PHE A 7 -18.12 66.79 13.70
C PHE A 7 -18.96 67.72 14.59
N ILE A 8 -19.11 68.98 14.17
CA ILE A 8 -19.89 70.00 14.88
C ILE A 8 -21.01 70.47 13.95
N LEU A 9 -22.23 70.58 14.46
CA LEU A 9 -23.39 71.10 13.73
C LEU A 9 -23.86 72.40 14.39
N PHE A 10 -23.96 73.47 13.61
CA PHE A 10 -24.57 74.74 14.03
C PHE A 10 -25.99 74.82 13.49
N PHE A 11 -26.97 75.15 14.33
CA PHE A 11 -28.36 75.34 13.95
C PHE A 11 -28.97 76.46 14.78
N SER A 12 -29.92 77.21 14.20
CA SER A 12 -30.69 78.24 14.90
C SER A 12 -32.10 77.72 15.18
N GLY A 13 -32.50 77.66 16.45
CA GLY A 13 -33.85 77.23 16.88
C GLY A 13 -33.91 75.92 17.70
N GLU A 14 -34.73 75.91 18.75
CA GLU A 14 -34.83 74.77 19.70
C GLU A 14 -35.49 73.51 19.10
N GLN A 15 -36.45 73.68 18.17
CA GLN A 15 -37.11 72.54 17.53
C GLN A 15 -36.13 71.70 16.67
N LEU A 16 -35.16 72.36 16.03
CA LEU A 16 -34.10 71.73 15.23
C LEU A 16 -33.12 70.94 16.11
N ARG A 17 -32.75 71.46 17.30
CA ARG A 17 -31.90 70.77 18.28
C ARG A 17 -32.42 69.38 18.61
N THR A 18 -33.72 69.29 18.85
CA THR A 18 -34.38 68.06 19.27
C THR A 18 -34.45 67.03 18.14
N ARG A 19 -34.69 67.48 16.90
CA ARG A 19 -34.66 66.62 15.70
C ARG A 19 -33.25 66.10 15.39
N ILE A 20 -32.24 66.98 15.42
CA ILE A 20 -30.83 66.61 15.15
C ILE A 20 -30.34 65.60 16.21
N LYS A 21 -30.65 65.81 17.49
CA LYS A 21 -30.31 64.83 18.54
C LYS A 21 -30.90 63.45 18.26
N LYS A 22 -32.17 63.36 17.80
CA LYS A 22 -32.80 62.10 17.41
C LYS A 22 -32.10 61.44 16.22
N ILE A 23 -31.71 62.22 15.21
CA ILE A 23 -30.96 61.73 14.04
C ILE A 23 -29.58 61.21 14.47
N CYS A 24 -28.82 61.99 15.25
CA CYS A 24 -27.52 61.59 15.78
C CYS A 24 -27.63 60.30 16.61
N SER A 25 -28.62 60.19 17.50
CA SER A 25 -28.85 58.95 18.25
C SER A 25 -29.25 57.77 17.35
N GLY A 26 -30.03 58.02 16.29
CA GLY A 26 -30.46 57.00 15.33
C GLY A 26 -29.30 56.40 14.52
N PHE A 27 -28.26 57.20 14.24
CA PHE A 27 -27.03 56.75 13.58
C PHE A 27 -25.92 56.33 14.57
N GLY A 28 -26.23 56.22 15.87
CA GLY A 28 -25.25 55.81 16.89
C GLY A 28 -24.17 56.85 17.21
N ALA A 29 -24.37 58.12 16.85
CA ALA A 29 -23.46 59.21 17.20
C ALA A 29 -23.68 59.67 18.65
N THR A 30 -22.63 59.64 19.46
CA THR A 30 -22.65 60.12 20.85
C THR A 30 -22.54 61.65 20.89
N THR A 31 -23.56 62.33 21.38
CA THR A 31 -23.57 63.80 21.51
C THR A 31 -23.01 64.24 22.87
N TYR A 32 -22.09 65.22 22.88
CA TYR A 32 -21.54 65.82 24.10
C TYR A 32 -22.01 67.28 24.25
N ASN A 33 -22.27 67.72 25.48
CA ASN A 33 -22.57 69.12 25.76
C ASN A 33 -21.24 69.89 25.96
N CYS A 34 -20.98 70.90 25.13
CA CYS A 34 -19.79 71.74 25.22
C CYS A 34 -20.20 73.16 25.65
N PRO A 35 -19.71 73.70 26.77
CA PRO A 35 -19.98 75.09 27.18
C PRO A 35 -19.46 76.12 26.16
N GLU A 36 -20.14 77.25 26.03
CA GLU A 36 -19.78 78.30 25.07
C GLU A 36 -18.55 79.11 25.54
N LEU A 37 -18.50 79.40 26.84
CA LEU A 37 -17.44 80.20 27.47
C LEU A 37 -16.11 79.43 27.52
N PRO A 38 -14.98 80.07 27.15
CA PRO A 38 -13.67 79.42 27.17
C PRO A 38 -13.20 79.06 28.59
N GLY A 39 -13.53 79.88 29.59
CA GLY A 39 -13.18 79.61 30.99
C GLY A 39 -13.89 78.39 31.58
N GLU A 40 -15.16 78.17 31.22
CA GLU A 40 -15.93 77.00 31.66
C GLU A 40 -15.48 75.72 30.95
N ARG A 41 -15.12 75.81 29.65
CA ARG A 41 -14.50 74.70 28.91
C ARG A 41 -13.19 74.24 29.53
N ALA A 42 -12.34 75.17 29.97
CA ALA A 42 -11.09 74.84 30.64
C ALA A 42 -11.32 74.08 31.97
N LYS A 43 -12.32 74.51 32.76
CA LYS A 43 -12.73 73.83 34.00
C LYS A 43 -13.27 72.41 33.75
N LEU A 44 -14.19 72.26 32.78
CA LEU A 44 -14.74 70.95 32.42
C LEU A 44 -13.66 70.00 31.90
N LEU A 45 -12.71 70.51 31.11
CA LEU A 45 -11.58 69.72 30.63
C LEU A 45 -10.68 69.24 31.77
N SER A 46 -10.38 70.08 32.77
CA SER A 46 -9.59 69.65 33.94
C SER A 46 -10.30 68.60 34.78
N GLU A 47 -11.62 68.72 34.96
CA GLU A 47 -12.44 67.75 35.70
C GLU A 47 -12.48 66.39 34.98
N ILE A 48 -12.77 66.38 33.67
CA ILE A 48 -12.77 65.16 32.86
C ILE A 48 -11.38 64.51 32.85
N ARG A 49 -10.30 65.30 32.77
CA ARG A 49 -8.94 64.76 32.85
C ARG A 49 -8.68 64.05 34.18
N ALA A 50 -9.08 64.64 35.30
CA ALA A 50 -8.96 64.01 36.61
C ALA A 50 -9.77 62.71 36.68
N GLN A 51 -11.04 62.71 36.23
CA GLN A 51 -11.86 61.49 36.18
C GLN A 51 -11.26 60.40 35.28
N VAL A 52 -10.68 60.78 34.15
CA VAL A 52 -10.00 59.84 33.25
C VAL A 52 -8.76 59.24 33.92
N GLU A 53 -8.02 60.02 34.68
CA GLU A 53 -6.84 59.55 35.42
C GLU A 53 -7.24 58.57 36.54
N ASP A 54 -8.30 58.88 37.29
CA ASP A 54 -8.89 57.99 38.29
C ASP A 54 -9.39 56.68 37.66
N MET A 55 -10.14 56.77 36.56
CA MET A 55 -10.63 55.60 35.81
C MET A 55 -9.48 54.74 35.29
N LYS A 56 -8.41 55.36 34.77
CA LYS A 56 -7.20 54.63 34.36
C LYS A 56 -6.58 53.90 35.55
N GLY A 57 -6.52 54.53 36.72
CA GLY A 57 -6.09 53.91 37.97
C GLY A 57 -6.92 52.67 38.34
N VAL A 58 -8.25 52.76 38.25
CA VAL A 58 -9.16 51.63 38.52
C VAL A 58 -8.99 50.51 37.49
N ILE A 59 -8.88 50.85 36.21
CA ILE A 59 -8.68 49.87 35.12
C ILE A 59 -7.36 49.12 35.32
N LEU A 60 -6.28 49.82 35.66
CA LEU A 60 -4.97 49.21 35.94
C LEU A 60 -5.08 48.23 37.11
N LYS A 61 -5.65 48.67 38.25
CA LYS A 61 -5.84 47.80 39.43
C LYS A 61 -6.69 46.56 39.11
N THR A 62 -7.76 46.73 38.33
CA THR A 62 -8.66 45.63 37.93
C THR A 62 -7.97 44.67 36.97
N SER A 63 -7.19 45.19 36.02
CA SER A 63 -6.41 44.38 35.08
C SER A 63 -5.34 43.57 35.80
N ASP A 64 -4.66 44.19 36.77
CA ASP A 64 -3.64 43.52 37.60
C ASP A 64 -4.27 42.44 38.48
N TYR A 65 -5.41 42.74 39.11
CA TYR A 65 -6.16 41.75 39.87
C TYR A 65 -6.59 40.57 38.99
N LYS A 66 -7.16 40.85 37.83
CA LYS A 66 -7.54 39.82 36.84
C LYS A 66 -6.34 38.96 36.45
N ARG A 67 -5.18 39.57 36.18
CA ARG A 67 -3.95 38.85 35.81
C ARG A 67 -3.42 37.98 36.95
N LYS A 68 -3.50 38.45 38.21
CA LYS A 68 -3.16 37.64 39.40
C LYS A 68 -4.06 36.42 39.52
N VAL A 69 -5.38 36.59 39.37
CA VAL A 69 -6.34 35.48 39.44
C VAL A 69 -6.13 34.49 38.28
N ILE A 70 -5.93 34.97 37.05
CA ILE A 70 -5.63 34.11 35.90
C ILE A 70 -4.33 33.34 36.11
N ASN A 71 -3.29 33.97 36.64
CA ASN A 71 -2.02 33.29 36.91
C ASN A 71 -2.16 32.24 38.02
N ALA A 72 -2.93 32.51 39.07
CA ALA A 72 -3.22 31.54 40.11
C ALA A 72 -4.02 30.34 39.55
N ALA A 73 -5.03 30.61 38.72
CA ALA A 73 -5.86 29.59 38.10
C ALA A 73 -5.11 28.77 37.03
N SER A 74 -4.18 29.37 36.27
CA SER A 74 -3.48 28.67 35.18
C SER A 74 -2.58 27.53 35.70
N VAL A 75 -2.10 27.63 36.94
CA VAL A 75 -1.31 26.58 37.59
C VAL A 75 -2.18 25.38 37.97
N SER A 76 -3.41 25.59 38.42
CA SER A 76 -4.30 24.52 38.90
C SER A 76 -5.23 23.96 37.84
N ILE A 77 -5.54 24.71 36.78
CA ILE A 77 -6.57 24.34 35.79
C ILE A 77 -6.33 22.97 35.17
N LYS A 78 -5.08 22.66 34.78
CA LYS A 78 -4.74 21.35 34.19
C LYS A 78 -5.00 20.19 35.13
N LYS A 79 -4.73 20.39 36.43
CA LYS A 79 -4.98 19.36 37.45
C LYS A 79 -6.48 19.14 37.65
N TRP A 80 -7.27 20.22 37.71
CA TRP A 80 -8.72 20.13 37.84
C TRP A 80 -9.35 19.45 36.63
N ASP A 81 -8.88 19.76 35.43
CA ASP A 81 -9.38 19.18 34.19
C ASP A 81 -9.18 17.65 34.15
N ILE A 82 -7.96 17.18 34.47
CA ILE A 82 -7.67 15.75 34.59
C ILE A 82 -8.53 15.09 35.68
N MET A 83 -8.76 15.78 36.81
CA MET A 83 -9.58 15.26 37.90
C MET A 83 -11.05 15.09 37.48
N VAL A 84 -11.63 16.10 36.82
CA VAL A 84 -13.00 16.04 36.29
C VAL A 84 -13.13 14.97 35.21
N LEU A 85 -12.14 14.85 34.32
CA LEU A 85 -12.14 13.83 33.27
C LEU A 85 -12.14 12.41 33.85
N LYS A 86 -11.27 12.14 34.85
CA LYS A 86 -11.25 10.85 35.56
C LYS A 86 -12.56 10.57 36.27
N LEU A 87 -13.13 11.57 36.94
CA LEU A 87 -14.39 11.41 37.67
C LEU A 87 -15.54 11.11 36.72
N LYS A 88 -15.64 11.84 35.60
CA LYS A 88 -16.61 11.61 34.53
C LYS A 88 -16.49 10.21 33.95
N SER A 89 -15.28 9.72 33.68
CA SER A 89 -15.08 8.39 33.11
C SER A 89 -15.45 7.26 34.09
N ILE A 90 -15.19 7.44 35.39
CA ILE A 90 -15.62 6.50 36.43
C ILE A 90 -17.16 6.44 36.48
N PHE A 91 -17.84 7.59 36.57
CA PHE A 91 -19.31 7.60 36.62
C PHE A 91 -19.95 7.07 35.34
N HIS A 92 -19.37 7.37 34.18
CA HIS A 92 -19.82 6.78 32.92
C HIS A 92 -19.68 5.25 32.90
N THR A 93 -18.58 4.72 33.46
CA THR A 93 -18.36 3.27 33.56
C THR A 93 -19.34 2.62 34.54
N LEU A 94 -19.57 3.25 35.70
CA LEU A 94 -20.55 2.79 36.68
C LEU A 94 -21.97 2.75 36.11
N ASN A 95 -22.30 3.63 35.16
CA ASN A 95 -23.60 3.65 34.50
C ASN A 95 -23.86 2.44 33.60
N PHE A 96 -22.82 1.68 33.20
CA PHE A 96 -22.99 0.41 32.49
C PHE A 96 -23.29 -0.78 33.42
N PHE A 97 -23.17 -0.61 34.73
CA PHE A 97 -23.38 -1.70 35.68
C PHE A 97 -24.86 -1.85 35.99
N SER A 98 -25.30 -3.09 36.15
CA SER A 98 -26.64 -3.40 36.61
C SER A 98 -26.71 -3.24 38.14
N ILE A 99 -27.80 -2.65 38.62
CA ILE A 99 -28.01 -2.41 40.05
C ILE A 99 -28.92 -3.53 40.58
N ASP A 100 -28.42 -4.29 41.55
CA ASP A 100 -29.29 -5.17 42.34
C ASP A 100 -29.90 -4.37 43.50
N VAL A 101 -31.20 -4.09 43.37
CA VAL A 101 -31.98 -3.31 44.33
C VAL A 101 -32.06 -4.01 45.70
N THR A 102 -31.95 -5.33 45.74
CA THR A 102 -32.12 -6.12 46.98
C THR A 102 -30.88 -6.09 47.85
N GLN A 103 -29.69 -6.25 47.26
CA GLN A 103 -28.42 -6.33 47.99
C GLN A 103 -27.62 -5.00 47.97
N LYS A 104 -28.11 -3.97 47.25
CA LYS A 104 -27.37 -2.72 46.99
C LYS A 104 -25.98 -2.97 46.41
N LEU A 105 -25.86 -4.01 45.57
CA LEU A 105 -24.64 -4.39 44.87
C LEU A 105 -24.72 -3.95 43.40
N LEU A 106 -23.55 -3.66 42.83
CA LEU A 106 -23.40 -3.42 41.39
C LEU A 106 -22.85 -4.69 40.75
N ILE A 107 -23.54 -5.17 39.72
CA ILE A 107 -23.14 -6.34 38.95
C ILE A 107 -22.68 -5.86 37.58
N ALA A 108 -21.46 -6.25 37.21
CA ALA A 108 -20.81 -5.88 35.97
C ALA A 108 -20.33 -7.14 35.24
N GLU A 109 -20.68 -7.25 33.97
CA GLU A 109 -20.12 -8.25 33.05
C GLU A 109 -19.01 -7.58 32.24
N CYS A 110 -17.82 -8.19 32.21
CA CYS A 110 -16.69 -7.61 31.50
C CYS A 110 -15.82 -8.67 30.82
N TRP A 111 -15.26 -8.28 29.67
CA TRP A 111 -14.28 -9.08 28.96
C TRP A 111 -12.89 -8.82 29.53
N VAL A 112 -12.21 -9.88 29.98
CA VAL A 112 -10.85 -9.83 30.49
C VAL A 112 -10.00 -10.87 29.78
N PRO A 113 -8.79 -10.53 29.29
CA PRO A 113 -7.86 -11.52 28.77
C PRO A 113 -7.55 -12.57 29.84
N THR A 114 -7.58 -13.85 29.48
CA THR A 114 -7.37 -14.98 30.41
C THR A 114 -6.03 -14.89 31.16
N VAL A 115 -5.01 -14.30 30.52
CA VAL A 115 -3.67 -14.11 31.09
C VAL A 115 -3.66 -13.07 32.24
N ASP A 116 -4.59 -12.12 32.25
CA ASP A 116 -4.59 -10.99 33.18
C ASP A 116 -5.66 -11.10 34.28
N ILE A 117 -6.42 -12.21 34.35
CA ILE A 117 -7.47 -12.44 35.36
C ILE A 117 -6.94 -12.26 36.79
N GLN A 118 -5.77 -12.84 37.11
CA GLN A 118 -5.16 -12.74 38.43
C GLN A 118 -4.85 -11.28 38.83
N LYS A 119 -4.35 -10.48 37.87
CA LYS A 119 -4.04 -9.06 38.13
C LYS A 119 -5.27 -8.25 38.47
N VAL A 120 -6.42 -8.58 37.87
CA VAL A 120 -7.70 -7.93 38.17
C VAL A 120 -8.18 -8.33 39.56
N GLN A 121 -8.09 -9.61 39.93
CA GLN A 121 -8.43 -10.09 41.27
C GLN A 121 -7.59 -9.40 42.35
N ASP A 122 -6.29 -9.25 42.13
CA ASP A 122 -5.41 -8.51 43.04
C ASP A 122 -5.77 -7.03 43.12
N ALA A 123 -6.15 -6.40 42.00
CA ALA A 123 -6.56 -5.00 41.97
C ALA A 123 -7.86 -4.76 42.74
N LEU A 124 -8.83 -5.66 42.63
CA LEU A 124 -10.08 -5.62 43.39
C LEU A 124 -9.80 -5.79 44.89
N THR A 125 -8.97 -6.75 45.26
CA THR A 125 -8.57 -7.00 46.66
C THR A 125 -7.88 -5.77 47.25
N ARG A 126 -6.96 -5.13 46.49
CA ARG A 126 -6.32 -3.86 46.90
C ARG A 126 -7.35 -2.73 47.08
N GLY A 127 -8.35 -2.62 46.21
CA GLY A 127 -9.43 -1.64 46.32
C GLY A 127 -10.28 -1.82 47.58
N THR A 128 -10.59 -3.07 47.95
CA THR A 128 -11.30 -3.39 49.19
C THR A 128 -10.49 -3.02 50.42
N HIS A 129 -9.20 -3.37 50.45
CA HIS A 129 -8.33 -2.98 51.57
C HIS A 129 -8.19 -1.46 51.72
N ALA A 130 -8.09 -0.72 50.60
CA ALA A 130 -7.97 0.74 50.61
C ALA A 130 -9.27 1.44 51.06
N SER A 131 -10.43 0.85 50.78
CA SER A 131 -11.73 1.41 51.19
C SER A 131 -12.12 1.06 52.63
N GLY A 132 -11.43 0.11 53.27
CA GLY A 132 -11.76 -0.37 54.62
C GLY A 132 -13.09 -1.12 54.69
N SER A 133 -13.62 -1.57 53.54
CA SER A 133 -14.86 -2.33 53.47
C SER A 133 -14.61 -3.81 53.79
N ASN A 134 -15.54 -4.44 54.50
CA ASN A 134 -15.52 -5.88 54.79
C ASN A 134 -16.10 -6.73 53.64
N VAL A 135 -16.57 -6.11 52.56
CA VAL A 135 -17.18 -6.81 51.42
C VAL A 135 -16.08 -7.29 50.47
N ILE A 136 -15.92 -8.61 50.35
CA ILE A 136 -14.98 -9.23 49.42
C ILE A 136 -15.58 -9.14 48.00
N PRO A 137 -14.81 -8.65 47.01
CA PRO A 137 -15.28 -8.60 45.64
C PRO A 137 -15.35 -10.03 45.09
N VAL A 138 -16.53 -10.43 44.63
CA VAL A 138 -16.75 -11.74 44.03
C VAL A 138 -16.56 -11.61 42.52
N MET A 139 -15.57 -12.33 41.98
CA MET A 139 -15.39 -12.49 40.54
C MET A 139 -15.78 -13.92 40.17
N ASN A 140 -16.74 -14.07 39.26
CA ASN A 140 -17.13 -15.36 38.71
C ASN A 140 -16.78 -15.42 37.23
N ILE A 141 -16.26 -16.57 36.77
CA ILE A 141 -16.00 -16.82 35.36
C ILE A 141 -17.31 -17.36 34.78
N MET A 142 -17.82 -16.70 33.74
CA MET A 142 -19.04 -17.13 33.07
C MET A 142 -18.67 -17.92 31.80
N ASP A 143 -19.24 -19.11 31.66
CA ASP A 143 -19.03 -20.00 30.50
C ASP A 143 -19.97 -19.67 29.32
N GLN A 144 -20.58 -18.48 29.28
CA GLN A 144 -21.63 -18.18 28.29
C GLN A 144 -21.08 -18.14 26.86
N HIS A 145 -21.43 -19.19 26.10
CA HIS A 145 -21.07 -19.43 24.70
C HIS A 145 -21.81 -18.56 23.66
N HIS A 146 -22.72 -17.67 24.06
CA HIS A 146 -23.65 -16.99 23.15
C HIS A 146 -23.21 -15.60 22.64
N ARG A 147 -22.13 -15.00 23.17
CA ARG A 147 -21.59 -13.73 22.66
C ARG A 147 -20.13 -13.87 22.26
N TYR A 148 -19.81 -13.43 21.05
CA TYR A 148 -18.45 -13.43 20.54
C TYR A 148 -17.58 -12.44 21.33
N PRO A 149 -16.47 -12.89 21.93
CA PRO A 149 -15.57 -12.02 22.68
C PRO A 149 -14.82 -11.06 21.74
N PRO A 150 -14.41 -9.88 22.24
CA PRO A 150 -13.61 -8.92 21.48
C PRO A 150 -12.20 -9.46 21.20
N THR A 151 -11.59 -9.00 20.10
CA THR A 151 -10.24 -9.38 19.71
C THR A 151 -9.18 -8.46 20.27
N TYR A 152 -8.12 -9.06 20.82
CA TYR A 152 -7.00 -8.37 21.43
C TYR A 152 -5.67 -8.92 20.93
N PHE A 153 -4.82 -8.04 20.38
CA PHE A 153 -3.45 -8.35 20.02
C PHE A 153 -2.47 -7.66 20.97
N LYS A 154 -1.48 -8.41 21.47
CA LYS A 154 -0.36 -7.85 22.24
C LYS A 154 0.66 -7.27 21.27
N LEU A 155 0.68 -5.94 21.15
CA LEU A 155 1.51 -5.23 20.18
C LEU A 155 2.77 -4.65 20.83
N ASN A 156 3.87 -4.68 20.09
CA ASN A 156 5.07 -3.93 20.39
C ASN A 156 5.05 -2.60 19.63
N LYS A 157 5.93 -1.67 20.03
CA LYS A 157 6.10 -0.37 19.33
C LYS A 157 6.32 -0.49 17.81
N PHE A 158 6.95 -1.58 17.38
CA PHE A 158 7.21 -1.88 15.96
C PHE A 158 5.97 -2.38 15.23
N THR A 159 5.22 -3.30 15.83
CA THR A 159 4.06 -3.95 15.18
C THR A 159 2.80 -3.09 15.24
N GLN A 160 2.73 -2.10 16.13
CA GLN A 160 1.57 -1.24 16.30
C GLN A 160 1.18 -0.48 15.02
N GLY A 161 2.16 0.07 14.30
CA GLY A 161 1.90 0.80 13.05
C GLY A 161 1.27 -0.10 11.97
N TYR A 162 1.78 -1.32 11.82
CA TYR A 162 1.22 -2.30 10.87
C TYR A 162 -0.16 -2.80 11.30
N GLN A 163 -0.38 -3.01 12.60
CA GLN A 163 -1.68 -3.42 13.10
C GLN A 163 -2.74 -2.35 12.85
N ASN A 164 -2.41 -1.07 13.07
CA ASN A 164 -3.35 0.02 12.79
C ASN A 164 -3.77 0.06 11.31
N ILE A 165 -2.85 -0.25 10.38
CA ILE A 165 -3.16 -0.34 8.94
C ILE A 165 -4.09 -1.52 8.63
N VAL A 166 -3.94 -2.64 9.34
CA VAL A 166 -4.82 -3.80 9.21
C VAL A 166 -6.19 -3.50 9.79
N ASP A 167 -6.25 -2.98 11.02
CA ASP A 167 -7.48 -2.70 11.75
C ASP A 167 -8.33 -1.61 11.05
N ALA A 168 -7.70 -0.74 10.26
CA ALA A 168 -8.39 0.26 9.45
C ALA A 168 -9.24 -0.35 8.31
N TYR A 169 -8.93 -1.57 7.85
CA TYR A 169 -9.76 -2.28 6.88
C TYR A 169 -10.97 -2.96 7.54
N GLY A 170 -10.71 -3.60 8.68
CA GLY A 170 -11.69 -4.31 9.48
C GLY A 170 -11.01 -4.88 10.71
N ILE A 171 -11.77 -5.29 11.71
CA ILE A 171 -11.23 -5.90 12.93
C ILE A 171 -11.34 -7.41 12.81
N ALA A 172 -10.29 -8.12 13.22
CA ALA A 172 -10.23 -9.57 13.09
C ALA A 172 -11.32 -10.23 13.94
N SER A 173 -11.92 -11.31 13.45
CA SER A 173 -12.84 -12.13 14.25
C SER A 173 -12.09 -12.91 15.34
N TYR A 174 -12.82 -13.38 16.37
CA TYR A 174 -12.19 -14.00 17.52
C TYR A 174 -11.42 -15.28 17.13
N ARG A 175 -10.13 -15.32 17.52
CA ARG A 175 -9.18 -16.39 17.17
C ARG A 175 -9.01 -16.63 15.66
N GLU A 176 -9.17 -15.60 14.85
CA GLU A 176 -8.76 -15.60 13.45
C GLU A 176 -7.26 -15.29 13.31
N ILE A 177 -6.65 -15.77 12.23
CA ILE A 177 -5.26 -15.43 11.90
C ILE A 177 -5.12 -13.93 11.64
N ASN A 178 -4.20 -13.32 12.37
CA ASN A 178 -3.83 -11.93 12.16
C ASN A 178 -3.00 -11.80 10.85
N PRO A 179 -3.38 -10.93 9.90
CA PRO A 179 -2.59 -10.68 8.70
C PRO A 179 -1.33 -9.84 9.00
N ALA A 180 -1.27 -9.10 10.11
CA ALA A 180 -0.21 -8.14 10.42
C ALA A 180 1.23 -8.69 10.35
N PRO A 181 1.54 -9.91 10.85
CA PRO A 181 2.89 -10.47 10.76
C PRO A 181 3.41 -10.60 9.32
N TRP A 182 2.51 -10.94 8.38
CA TRP A 182 2.85 -11.08 6.97
C TRP A 182 2.98 -9.72 6.30
N THR A 183 2.07 -8.79 6.62
CA THR A 183 2.12 -7.43 6.08
C THR A 183 3.38 -6.69 6.49
N ILE A 184 4.00 -6.99 7.63
CA ILE A 184 5.27 -6.37 8.04
C ILE A 184 6.32 -6.42 6.93
N ILE A 185 6.45 -7.56 6.24
CA ILE A 185 7.46 -7.77 5.18
C ILE A 185 6.85 -7.55 3.79
N SER A 186 5.68 -8.14 3.52
CA SER A 186 5.10 -8.10 2.17
C SER A 186 4.70 -6.69 1.75
N PHE A 187 4.25 -5.85 2.68
CA PHE A 187 3.79 -4.50 2.37
C PHE A 187 4.92 -3.60 1.89
N PRO A 188 6.02 -3.44 2.65
CA PRO A 188 7.17 -2.65 2.19
C PRO A 188 7.84 -3.24 0.94
N PHE A 189 7.83 -4.57 0.76
CA PHE A 189 8.37 -5.20 -0.44
C PHE A 189 7.57 -4.87 -1.70
N LEU A 190 6.23 -4.98 -1.67
CA LEU A 190 5.40 -4.63 -2.83
C LEU A 190 5.44 -3.13 -3.14
N PHE A 191 5.52 -2.29 -2.11
CA PHE A 191 5.81 -0.87 -2.28
C PHE A 191 7.13 -0.66 -3.02
N ALA A 192 8.20 -1.34 -2.60
CA ALA A 192 9.51 -1.21 -3.20
C ALA A 192 9.58 -1.67 -4.67
N VAL A 193 8.74 -2.63 -5.08
CA VAL A 193 8.62 -3.04 -6.48
C VAL A 193 8.01 -1.92 -7.35
N MET A 194 7.06 -1.15 -6.80
CA MET A 194 6.47 0.04 -7.44
C MET A 194 7.43 1.23 -7.43
N PHE A 195 8.14 1.42 -6.30
CA PHE A 195 9.03 2.55 -6.02
C PHE A 195 10.52 2.16 -6.14
N GLY A 196 10.85 1.42 -7.20
CA GLY A 196 12.17 0.82 -7.36
C GLY A 196 13.23 1.80 -7.88
N ASP A 197 13.63 2.78 -7.07
CA ASP A 197 14.78 3.66 -7.31
C ASP A 197 15.65 3.73 -6.05
N ALA A 198 16.93 3.35 -6.17
CA ALA A 198 17.82 3.30 -5.01
C ALA A 198 18.20 4.71 -4.50
N GLY A 199 18.25 5.72 -5.35
CA GLY A 199 18.51 7.11 -4.96
C GLY A 199 17.39 7.69 -4.10
N HIS A 200 16.14 7.58 -4.59
CA HIS A 200 14.97 8.01 -3.83
C HIS A 200 14.77 7.17 -2.55
N GLY A 201 15.05 5.86 -2.62
CA GLY A 201 15.03 4.96 -1.47
C GLY A 201 15.98 5.38 -0.36
N ILE A 202 17.20 5.83 -0.70
CA ILE A 202 18.18 6.35 0.28
C ILE A 202 17.64 7.60 0.98
N ILE A 203 17.06 8.57 0.25
CA ILE A 203 16.48 9.78 0.86
C ILE A 203 15.36 9.39 1.83
N MET A 204 14.44 8.53 1.40
CA MET A 204 13.32 8.10 2.23
C MET A 204 13.79 7.32 3.46
N PHE A 205 14.81 6.46 3.32
CA PHE A 205 15.43 5.74 4.43
C PHE A 205 16.09 6.68 5.44
N LEU A 206 16.85 7.68 4.98
CA LEU A 206 17.50 8.67 5.84
C LEU A 206 16.47 9.54 6.58
N ALA A 207 15.40 9.97 5.89
CA ALA A 207 14.29 10.70 6.49
C ALA A 207 13.61 9.87 7.59
N ALA A 208 13.29 8.61 7.33
CA ALA A 208 12.70 7.71 8.33
C ALA A 208 13.66 7.43 9.51
N ALA A 209 14.95 7.22 9.23
CA ALA A 209 15.97 7.02 10.25
C ALA A 209 16.08 8.24 11.18
N SER A 210 15.98 9.46 10.64
CA SER A 210 15.97 10.69 11.44
C SER A 210 14.78 10.74 12.43
N LEU A 211 13.58 10.33 11.99
CA LEU A 211 12.40 10.26 12.86
C LEU A 211 12.57 9.24 13.99
N LEU A 212 13.30 8.15 13.74
CA LEU A 212 13.61 7.12 14.73
C LEU A 212 14.65 7.60 15.74
N VAL A 213 15.72 8.28 15.30
CA VAL A 213 16.76 8.80 16.18
C VAL A 213 16.20 9.86 17.13
N PHE A 214 15.35 10.75 16.63
CA PHE A 214 14.75 11.83 17.42
C PHE A 214 13.42 11.47 18.10
N GLU A 215 13.07 10.18 18.19
CA GLU A 215 11.78 9.69 18.72
C GLU A 215 11.42 10.30 20.09
N LYS A 216 12.36 10.32 21.04
CA LYS A 216 12.10 10.85 22.40
C LYS A 216 11.84 12.35 22.41
N GLN A 217 12.55 13.10 21.56
CA GLN A 217 12.39 14.55 21.47
C GLN A 217 11.07 14.92 20.79
N LEU A 218 10.70 14.20 19.75
CA LEU A 218 9.43 14.41 19.03
C LEU A 218 8.20 14.07 19.88
N ILE A 219 8.24 12.98 20.65
CA ILE A 219 7.16 12.65 21.59
C ILE A 219 7.01 13.74 22.66
N ALA A 220 8.13 14.30 23.15
CA ALA A 220 8.11 15.38 24.13
C ALA A 220 7.59 16.71 23.55
N ALA A 221 7.78 16.94 22.24
CA ALA A 221 7.36 18.16 21.57
C ALA A 221 5.83 18.31 21.42
N LYS A 222 5.05 17.23 21.61
CA LYS A 222 3.56 17.23 21.55
C LYS A 222 3.02 18.00 20.34
N ILE A 223 3.56 17.72 19.16
CA ILE A 223 3.13 18.35 17.90
C ILE A 223 1.67 17.95 17.62
N LYS A 224 0.81 18.94 17.35
CA LYS A 224 -0.63 18.74 17.13
C LYS A 224 -1.02 18.54 15.66
N ASP A 225 -0.06 18.65 14.74
CA ASP A 225 -0.33 18.52 13.31
C ASP A 225 -0.70 17.07 12.96
N GLU A 226 -1.92 16.88 12.47
CA GLU A 226 -2.49 15.55 12.18
C GLU A 226 -1.67 14.79 11.13
N ILE A 227 -1.19 15.50 10.10
CA ILE A 227 -0.35 14.93 9.03
C ILE A 227 0.94 14.40 9.66
N PHE A 228 1.63 15.22 10.46
CA PHE A 228 2.88 14.82 11.09
C PHE A 228 2.68 13.63 12.05
N ASN A 229 1.60 13.63 12.83
CA ASN A 229 1.30 12.54 13.76
C ASN A 229 1.04 11.22 13.00
N THR A 230 0.36 11.29 11.85
CA THR A 230 0.13 10.13 10.97
C THR A 230 1.45 9.55 10.46
N PHE A 231 2.35 10.38 9.93
CA PHE A 231 3.68 9.95 9.48
C PHE A 231 4.55 9.42 10.64
N PHE A 232 4.47 10.04 11.82
CA PHE A 232 5.23 9.64 13.01
C PHE A 232 4.77 8.28 13.57
N SER A 233 3.46 8.02 13.56
CA SER A 233 2.88 6.72 13.92
C SER A 233 3.38 5.61 12.96
N GLY A 234 3.50 5.93 11.67
CA GLY A 234 4.02 5.04 10.62
C GLY A 234 5.55 4.96 10.49
N ARG A 235 6.35 5.53 11.40
CA ARG A 235 7.83 5.65 11.24
C ARG A 235 8.57 4.36 10.90
N TYR A 236 8.18 3.24 11.51
CA TYR A 236 8.78 1.93 11.25
C TYR A 236 8.40 1.37 9.86
N VAL A 237 7.20 1.72 9.37
CA VAL A 237 6.72 1.33 8.05
C VAL A 237 7.54 2.02 6.97
N ILE A 238 7.71 3.34 7.09
CA ILE A 238 8.50 4.15 6.14
C ILE A 238 9.97 3.73 6.15
N PHE A 239 10.52 3.40 7.33
CA PHE A 239 11.88 2.90 7.46
C PHE A 239 12.10 1.61 6.65
N LEU A 240 11.19 0.64 6.78
CA LEU A 240 11.31 -0.62 6.06
C LEU A 240 11.04 -0.46 4.56
N MET A 241 10.11 0.43 4.18
CA MET A 241 9.87 0.80 2.79
C MET A 241 11.11 1.38 2.13
N GLY A 242 11.86 2.23 2.84
CA GLY A 242 13.11 2.82 2.34
C GLY A 242 14.18 1.76 2.11
N LEU A 243 14.34 0.85 3.07
CA LEU A 243 15.31 -0.24 2.97
C LEU A 243 15.00 -1.19 1.80
N PHE A 244 13.73 -1.57 1.62
CA PHE A 244 13.35 -2.41 0.48
C PHE A 244 13.43 -1.65 -0.85
N ALA A 245 13.11 -0.36 -0.90
CA ALA A 245 13.25 0.46 -2.11
C ALA A 245 14.71 0.56 -2.58
N ILE A 246 15.67 0.63 -1.64
CA ILE A 246 17.10 0.53 -1.97
C ILE A 246 17.40 -0.85 -2.57
N TYR A 247 16.92 -1.93 -1.96
CA TYR A 247 17.14 -3.28 -2.45
C TYR A 247 16.58 -3.49 -3.87
N THR A 248 15.32 -3.09 -4.12
CA THR A 248 14.70 -3.24 -5.44
C THR A 248 15.27 -2.28 -6.47
N GLY A 249 15.63 -1.05 -6.08
CA GLY A 249 16.33 -0.09 -6.95
C GLY A 249 17.69 -0.61 -7.41
N LEU A 250 18.43 -1.28 -6.53
CA LEU A 250 19.67 -1.96 -6.90
C LEU A 250 19.44 -3.17 -7.81
N ILE A 251 18.34 -3.93 -7.64
CA ILE A 251 17.96 -5.01 -8.57
C ILE A 251 17.60 -4.45 -9.95
N TYR A 252 16.84 -3.35 -10.02
CA TYR A 252 16.56 -2.68 -11.28
C TYR A 252 17.77 -1.98 -11.87
N ASN A 253 18.83 -1.79 -11.07
CA ASN A 253 20.03 -1.05 -11.41
C ASN A 253 19.70 0.40 -11.86
N ASP A 254 18.79 1.04 -11.12
CA ASP A 254 18.32 2.41 -11.35
C ASP A 254 18.58 3.27 -10.11
N ILE A 255 19.40 4.32 -10.28
CA ILE A 255 19.66 5.39 -9.30
C ILE A 255 19.47 6.72 -10.01
N TYR A 256 18.41 7.46 -9.64
CA TYR A 256 18.03 8.72 -10.31
C TYR A 256 18.00 8.59 -11.84
N SER A 257 17.43 7.49 -12.36
CA SER A 257 17.40 7.10 -13.79
C SER A 257 18.74 6.68 -14.44
N LYS A 258 19.83 6.59 -13.67
CA LYS A 258 21.15 6.14 -14.16
C LYS A 258 21.52 4.78 -13.59
N SER A 259 22.23 3.97 -14.37
CA SER A 259 22.66 2.62 -14.00
C SER A 259 24.12 2.60 -13.58
N ILE A 260 24.48 1.76 -12.61
CA ILE A 260 25.86 1.58 -12.17
C ILE A 260 26.43 0.32 -12.78
N ASN A 261 27.62 0.43 -13.38
CA ASN A 261 28.40 -0.72 -13.82
C ASN A 261 29.30 -1.25 -12.69
N ILE A 262 28.78 -2.19 -11.88
CA ILE A 262 29.51 -2.76 -10.73
C ILE A 262 30.32 -4.00 -11.15
N PHE A 263 29.73 -4.89 -11.94
CA PHE A 263 30.30 -6.21 -12.24
C PHE A 263 30.87 -6.34 -13.67
N GLY A 264 30.80 -5.28 -14.49
CA GLY A 264 31.06 -5.36 -15.92
C GLY A 264 29.81 -5.79 -16.70
N SER A 265 29.58 -5.23 -17.88
CA SER A 265 28.45 -5.62 -18.72
C SER A 265 28.73 -6.94 -19.45
N SER A 266 27.71 -7.79 -19.57
CA SER A 266 27.80 -9.04 -20.34
C SER A 266 27.66 -8.81 -21.85
N TRP A 267 27.44 -7.57 -22.28
CA TRP A 267 27.31 -7.17 -23.68
C TRP A 267 28.56 -6.44 -24.15
N ARG A 268 29.07 -6.85 -25.31
CA ARG A 268 30.21 -6.20 -25.96
C ARG A 268 29.86 -5.82 -27.39
N ASN A 269 30.44 -4.72 -27.84
CA ASN A 269 30.33 -4.31 -29.23
C ASN A 269 30.95 -5.38 -30.15
N PRO A 270 30.17 -5.98 -31.08
CA PRO A 270 30.69 -6.98 -32.02
C PRO A 270 31.38 -6.36 -33.25
N TYR A 271 31.23 -5.05 -33.47
CA TYR A 271 31.79 -4.36 -34.63
C TYR A 271 33.23 -3.92 -34.42
N ASP A 272 34.04 -4.00 -35.48
CA ASP A 272 35.44 -3.58 -35.44
C ASP A 272 35.58 -2.05 -35.31
N HIS A 273 36.58 -1.61 -34.55
CA HIS A 273 36.83 -0.20 -34.27
C HIS A 273 37.15 0.61 -35.54
N ALA A 274 37.78 -0.01 -36.54
CA ALA A 274 38.05 0.64 -37.82
C ALA A 274 36.77 0.97 -38.60
N LEU A 275 35.77 0.08 -38.56
CA LEU A 275 34.47 0.30 -39.19
C LEU A 275 33.70 1.42 -38.48
N LEU A 276 33.74 1.44 -37.14
CA LEU A 276 33.10 2.47 -36.34
C LEU A 276 33.73 3.86 -36.59
N ALA A 277 35.06 3.94 -36.70
CA ALA A 277 35.74 5.19 -37.01
C ALA A 277 35.41 5.71 -38.43
N GLN A 278 35.22 4.81 -39.41
CA GLN A 278 34.74 5.19 -40.74
C GLN A 278 33.29 5.68 -40.70
N MET A 279 32.43 5.00 -39.95
CA MET A 279 31.04 5.39 -39.77
C MET A 279 30.92 6.75 -39.07
N ASP A 280 31.72 7.00 -38.03
CA ASP A 280 31.74 8.26 -37.28
C ASP A 280 32.14 9.46 -38.17
N ASN A 281 33.20 9.27 -38.98
CA ASN A 281 33.63 10.27 -39.96
C ASN A 281 32.55 10.54 -41.04
N SER A 282 31.76 9.53 -41.41
CA SER A 282 30.66 9.67 -42.36
C SER A 282 29.40 10.32 -41.75
N SER A 283 29.12 10.07 -40.47
CA SER A 283 28.04 10.74 -39.73
C SER A 283 28.38 12.19 -39.39
N LEU A 284 29.64 12.59 -39.32
CA LEU A 284 29.98 14.01 -39.17
C LEU A 284 29.51 14.86 -40.37
N ALA A 285 29.30 14.24 -41.54
CA ALA A 285 28.78 14.88 -42.75
C ALA A 285 27.24 14.92 -42.83
N THR A 286 26.53 14.15 -41.99
CA THR A 286 25.06 14.09 -41.94
C THR A 286 24.62 14.17 -40.49
N THR A 287 23.88 15.22 -40.09
CA THR A 287 23.45 15.50 -38.70
C THR A 287 22.56 14.44 -38.02
N GLY A 288 22.50 13.21 -38.53
CA GLY A 288 21.76 12.08 -37.96
C GLY A 288 22.61 11.27 -36.97
N GLU A 289 21.99 10.89 -35.85
CA GLU A 289 22.54 9.89 -34.93
C GLU A 289 22.57 8.50 -35.61
N LEU A 290 23.69 7.79 -35.52
CA LEU A 290 23.83 6.44 -36.05
C LEU A 290 23.35 5.40 -35.02
N ASP A 291 22.27 4.69 -35.33
CA ASP A 291 21.75 3.61 -34.48
C ASP A 291 22.32 2.25 -34.89
N LEU A 292 23.12 1.67 -33.99
CA LEU A 292 23.68 0.33 -34.15
C LEU A 292 22.79 -0.69 -33.43
N THR A 293 22.48 -1.80 -34.11
CA THR A 293 21.78 -2.93 -33.50
C THR A 293 22.76 -4.02 -33.12
N PHE A 294 22.71 -4.49 -31.87
CA PHE A 294 23.59 -5.56 -31.39
C PHE A 294 22.86 -6.89 -31.49
N PRO A 295 23.21 -7.76 -32.47
CA PRO A 295 22.60 -9.08 -32.57
C PRO A 295 23.00 -9.93 -31.36
N PRO A 296 22.05 -10.49 -30.61
CA PRO A 296 22.32 -11.18 -29.35
C PRO A 296 23.10 -12.49 -29.54
N ASP A 297 23.22 -13.00 -30.76
CA ASP A 297 23.98 -14.21 -31.07
C ASP A 297 25.51 -14.00 -30.93
N TYR A 298 25.99 -12.80 -31.27
CA TYR A 298 27.42 -12.45 -31.27
C TYR A 298 27.76 -11.37 -30.23
N ALA A 299 26.83 -10.47 -29.90
CA ALA A 299 27.08 -9.35 -29.00
C ALA A 299 26.99 -9.72 -27.51
N TYR A 300 26.26 -10.78 -27.17
CA TYR A 300 26.14 -11.27 -25.80
C TYR A 300 27.20 -12.32 -25.50
N MET A 301 28.02 -12.09 -24.48
CA MET A 301 29.13 -12.98 -24.10
C MET A 301 28.59 -14.19 -23.33
N SER A 302 28.27 -15.28 -24.04
CA SER A 302 27.72 -16.50 -23.43
C SER A 302 28.62 -17.12 -22.37
N ASP A 303 29.95 -16.98 -22.51
CA ASP A 303 30.93 -17.62 -21.63
C ASP A 303 30.98 -16.99 -20.23
N TRP A 304 30.56 -15.72 -20.11
CA TRP A 304 30.55 -14.96 -18.87
C TRP A 304 29.21 -15.05 -18.12
N GLY A 305 28.18 -15.62 -18.76
CA GLY A 305 26.85 -15.78 -18.18
C GLY A 305 26.06 -14.47 -18.02
N PRO A 306 24.85 -14.54 -17.42
CA PRO A 306 24.01 -13.37 -17.16
C PRO A 306 24.64 -12.47 -16.10
N TYR A 307 24.25 -11.18 -16.11
CA TYR A 307 24.72 -10.21 -15.14
C TYR A 307 24.48 -10.72 -13.70
N PRO A 308 25.50 -10.76 -12.81
CA PRO A 308 25.39 -11.45 -11.53
C PRO A 308 24.29 -10.94 -10.59
N PHE A 309 23.97 -9.64 -10.64
CA PHE A 309 23.03 -9.03 -9.71
C PHE A 309 22.25 -7.88 -10.37
N GLY A 310 20.95 -8.10 -10.59
CA GLY A 310 20.06 -7.09 -11.16
C GLY A 310 20.06 -7.03 -12.68
N VAL A 311 19.67 -5.89 -13.25
CA VAL A 311 19.62 -5.65 -14.70
C VAL A 311 20.97 -5.15 -15.22
N ASP A 312 21.38 -5.64 -16.39
CA ASP A 312 22.62 -5.22 -17.03
C ASP A 312 22.60 -3.69 -17.34
N PRO A 313 23.65 -2.94 -16.94
CA PRO A 313 23.73 -1.49 -17.17
C PRO A 313 23.60 -1.07 -18.64
N VAL A 314 23.94 -1.95 -19.60
CA VAL A 314 23.86 -1.64 -21.04
C VAL A 314 22.45 -1.21 -21.47
N TRP A 315 21.42 -1.72 -20.79
CA TRP A 315 20.03 -1.42 -21.13
C TRP A 315 19.67 0.04 -20.87
N ASN A 316 20.38 0.76 -19.99
CA ASN A 316 20.09 2.19 -19.81
C ASN A 316 20.54 3.03 -21.02
N LEU A 317 21.58 2.58 -21.73
CA LEU A 317 22.09 3.23 -22.94
C LEU A 317 21.27 2.88 -24.19
N ALA A 318 20.51 1.78 -24.15
CA ALA A 318 19.85 1.24 -25.32
C ALA A 318 18.53 1.96 -25.67
N LYS A 319 18.34 2.33 -26.94
CA LYS A 319 17.06 2.92 -27.43
C LYS A 319 15.87 1.97 -27.27
N ASN A 320 16.10 0.65 -27.33
CA ASN A 320 15.06 -0.38 -27.21
C ASN A 320 14.83 -0.87 -25.77
N ARG A 321 15.33 -0.17 -24.74
CA ARG A 321 15.22 -0.62 -23.34
C ARG A 321 13.78 -0.83 -22.86
N LEU A 322 12.82 -0.01 -23.32
CA LEU A 322 11.41 -0.16 -22.93
C LEU A 322 10.85 -1.50 -23.44
N ASN A 323 11.28 -1.96 -24.61
CA ASN A 323 10.85 -3.26 -25.16
C ASN A 323 11.37 -4.45 -24.33
N PHE A 324 12.47 -4.27 -23.60
CA PHE A 324 13.03 -5.28 -22.70
C PHE A 324 12.44 -5.17 -21.28
N LEU A 325 12.41 -3.97 -20.71
CA LEU A 325 11.96 -3.72 -19.33
C LEU A 325 10.45 -3.92 -19.18
N ASN A 326 9.64 -3.61 -20.20
CA ASN A 326 8.18 -3.74 -20.10
C ASN A 326 7.74 -5.20 -19.91
N PRO A 327 8.11 -6.16 -20.78
CA PRO A 327 7.75 -7.56 -20.57
C PRO A 327 8.36 -8.16 -19.31
N MET A 328 9.56 -7.72 -18.90
CA MET A 328 10.21 -8.18 -17.67
C MET A 328 9.38 -7.76 -16.45
N LYS A 329 9.14 -6.46 -16.27
CA LYS A 329 8.38 -5.92 -15.13
C LYS A 329 6.94 -6.45 -15.11
N MET A 330 6.29 -6.58 -16.27
CA MET A 330 4.94 -7.15 -16.40
C MET A 330 4.89 -8.63 -15.97
N LYS A 331 5.87 -9.46 -16.34
CA LYS A 331 5.88 -10.87 -15.92
C LYS A 331 6.20 -11.02 -14.44
N THR A 332 7.13 -10.22 -13.93
CA THR A 332 7.48 -10.22 -12.50
C THR A 332 6.28 -9.81 -11.64
N SER A 333 5.48 -8.82 -12.05
CA SER A 333 4.27 -8.42 -11.32
C SER A 333 3.23 -9.53 -11.25
N VAL A 334 3.02 -10.27 -12.35
CA VAL A 334 2.12 -11.43 -12.39
C VAL A 334 2.63 -12.56 -11.48
N LEU A 335 3.92 -12.87 -11.50
CA LEU A 335 4.52 -13.89 -10.63
C LEU A 335 4.37 -13.53 -9.14
N LEU A 336 4.66 -12.29 -8.76
CA LEU A 336 4.53 -11.81 -7.38
C LEU A 336 3.06 -11.82 -6.93
N GLY A 337 2.14 -11.39 -7.80
CA GLY A 337 0.71 -11.35 -7.49
C GLY A 337 0.11 -12.73 -7.25
N ILE A 338 0.35 -13.67 -8.15
CA ILE A 338 -0.14 -15.05 -8.01
C ILE A 338 0.47 -15.73 -6.79
N SER A 339 1.76 -15.48 -6.50
CA SER A 339 2.41 -16.00 -5.29
C SER A 339 1.77 -15.46 -4.00
N GLN A 340 1.48 -14.16 -3.94
CA GLN A 340 0.81 -13.55 -2.79
C GLN A 340 -0.62 -14.09 -2.61
N MET A 341 -1.39 -14.22 -3.68
CA MET A 341 -2.75 -14.77 -3.62
C MET A 341 -2.75 -16.25 -3.21
N ALA A 342 -1.84 -17.06 -3.76
CA ALA A 342 -1.69 -18.46 -3.38
C ALA A 342 -1.32 -18.61 -1.90
N PHE A 343 -0.46 -17.72 -1.39
CA PHE A 343 -0.14 -17.66 0.03
C PHE A 343 -1.37 -17.27 0.89
N GLY A 344 -2.17 -16.30 0.45
CA GLY A 344 -3.43 -15.93 1.13
C GLY A 344 -4.44 -17.09 1.21
N VAL A 345 -4.59 -17.86 0.14
CA VAL A 345 -5.43 -19.08 0.15
C VAL A 345 -4.83 -20.12 1.11
N MET A 346 -3.51 -20.29 1.16
CA MET A 346 -2.88 -21.21 2.12
C MET A 346 -3.14 -20.80 3.59
N LEU A 347 -3.24 -19.51 3.90
CA LEU A 347 -3.60 -19.04 5.24
C LEU A 347 -5.04 -19.38 5.62
N SER A 348 -5.96 -19.46 4.66
CA SER A 348 -7.35 -19.85 4.94
C SER A 348 -7.44 -21.30 5.44
N LEU A 349 -6.56 -22.20 4.97
CA LEU A 349 -6.46 -23.58 5.47
C LEU A 349 -6.18 -23.62 6.97
N LEU A 350 -5.29 -22.77 7.46
CA LEU A 350 -4.93 -22.70 8.88
C LEU A 350 -6.14 -22.25 9.73
N ASN A 351 -6.96 -21.32 9.22
CA ASN A 351 -8.21 -20.92 9.87
C ASN A 351 -9.23 -22.07 9.92
N TYR A 352 -9.40 -22.82 8.82
CA TYR A 352 -10.30 -23.97 8.80
C TYR A 352 -9.84 -25.11 9.73
N CYS A 353 -8.53 -25.33 9.80
CA CYS A 353 -7.93 -26.30 10.71
C CYS A 353 -8.15 -25.92 12.18
N HIS A 354 -7.95 -24.65 12.54
CA HIS A 354 -8.18 -24.17 13.90
C HIS A 354 -9.65 -24.26 14.33
N ARG A 355 -10.60 -24.00 13.42
CA ARG A 355 -12.04 -24.19 13.67
C ARG A 355 -12.48 -25.66 13.68
N GLY A 356 -11.64 -26.60 13.22
CA GLY A 356 -11.99 -28.01 13.13
C GLY A 356 -13.03 -28.35 12.04
N SER A 357 -13.30 -27.43 11.10
CA SER A 357 -14.31 -27.64 10.05
C SER A 357 -13.72 -28.39 8.85
N LEU A 358 -13.83 -29.72 8.88
CA LEU A 358 -13.40 -30.58 7.76
C LEU A 358 -14.19 -30.31 6.46
N VAL A 359 -15.44 -29.87 6.59
CA VAL A 359 -16.33 -29.58 5.45
C VAL A 359 -15.77 -28.45 4.60
N ASP A 360 -15.31 -27.37 5.25
CA ASP A 360 -14.75 -26.22 4.54
C ASP A 360 -13.40 -26.56 3.89
N ILE A 361 -12.60 -27.44 4.50
CA ILE A 361 -11.33 -27.88 3.92
C ILE A 361 -11.57 -28.63 2.60
N PHE A 362 -12.45 -29.63 2.61
CA PHE A 362 -12.67 -30.47 1.43
C PHE A 362 -13.46 -29.78 0.32
N PHE A 363 -14.46 -28.97 0.67
CA PHE A 363 -15.43 -28.44 -0.31
C PHE A 363 -15.27 -26.96 -0.64
N VAL A 364 -14.47 -26.21 0.12
CA VAL A 364 -14.16 -24.80 -0.18
C VAL A 364 -12.68 -24.67 -0.55
N PHE A 365 -11.77 -25.03 0.36
CA PHE A 365 -10.34 -24.82 0.16
C PHE A 365 -9.75 -25.64 -1.00
N ILE A 366 -10.00 -26.95 -1.08
CA ILE A 366 -9.44 -27.79 -2.16
C ILE A 366 -9.88 -27.32 -3.55
N PRO A 367 -11.19 -27.09 -3.82
CA PRO A 367 -11.63 -26.54 -5.11
C PRO A 367 -11.01 -25.17 -5.43
N GLN A 368 -10.86 -24.29 -4.43
CA GLN A 368 -10.19 -22.99 -4.61
C GLN A 368 -8.72 -23.17 -5.04
N CYS A 369 -7.97 -24.08 -4.40
CA CYS A 369 -6.59 -24.40 -4.75
C CYS A 369 -6.47 -25.02 -6.15
N ILE A 370 -7.38 -25.93 -6.52
CA ILE A 370 -7.41 -26.55 -7.85
C ILE A 370 -7.65 -25.48 -8.92
N PHE A 371 -8.65 -24.61 -8.72
CA PHE A 371 -8.99 -23.55 -9.66
C PHE A 371 -7.82 -22.57 -9.86
N LEU A 372 -7.23 -22.06 -8.77
CA LEU A 372 -6.09 -21.14 -8.84
C LEU A 372 -4.84 -21.83 -9.42
N GLY A 373 -4.58 -23.07 -9.03
CA GLY A 373 -3.43 -23.86 -9.45
C GLY A 373 -3.42 -24.17 -10.95
N PHE A 374 -4.56 -24.65 -11.47
CA PHE A 374 -4.64 -25.14 -12.85
C PHE A 374 -4.59 -24.02 -13.90
N ILE A 375 -5.02 -22.80 -13.56
CA ILE A 375 -5.00 -21.66 -14.48
C ILE A 375 -3.74 -20.81 -14.24
N PHE A 376 -3.60 -20.25 -13.04
CA PHE A 376 -2.65 -19.17 -12.77
C PHE A 376 -1.28 -19.68 -12.36
N VAL A 377 -1.19 -20.72 -11.52
CA VAL A 377 0.12 -21.31 -11.18
C VAL A 377 0.73 -21.98 -12.42
N TYR A 378 -0.08 -22.60 -13.27
CA TYR A 378 0.37 -23.09 -14.58
C TYR A 378 0.95 -21.95 -15.45
N LEU A 379 0.31 -20.79 -15.51
CA LEU A 379 0.86 -19.61 -16.21
C LEU A 379 2.22 -19.18 -15.62
N CYS A 380 2.37 -19.16 -14.29
CA CYS A 380 3.64 -18.85 -13.63
C CYS A 380 4.75 -19.82 -14.05
N ILE A 381 4.44 -21.12 -14.07
CA ILE A 381 5.39 -22.16 -14.52
C ILE A 381 5.80 -21.92 -15.97
N GLN A 382 4.85 -21.61 -16.86
CA GLN A 382 5.16 -21.30 -18.26
C GLN A 382 6.07 -20.06 -18.42
N ILE A 383 5.89 -19.01 -17.59
CA ILE A 383 6.76 -17.83 -17.57
C ILE A 383 8.20 -18.23 -17.22
N VAL A 384 8.37 -18.99 -16.14
CA VAL A 384 9.70 -19.41 -15.65
C VAL A 384 10.38 -20.34 -16.66
N VAL A 385 9.66 -21.34 -17.19
CA VAL A 385 10.20 -22.23 -18.22
C VAL A 385 10.57 -21.45 -19.48
N LYS A 386 9.77 -20.44 -19.85
CA LYS A 386 10.11 -19.58 -20.99
C LYS A 386 11.44 -18.86 -20.79
N TRP A 387 11.71 -18.37 -19.58
CA TRP A 387 12.96 -17.68 -19.26
C TRP A 387 14.19 -18.59 -19.25
N ILE A 388 14.04 -19.86 -18.86
CA ILE A 388 15.18 -20.79 -18.73
C ILE A 388 15.52 -21.46 -20.08
N VAL A 389 14.52 -21.81 -20.88
CA VAL A 389 14.69 -22.79 -21.97
C VAL A 389 14.86 -22.14 -23.34
N PHE A 390 14.23 -20.99 -23.60
CA PHE A 390 14.21 -20.37 -24.92
C PHE A 390 15.37 -19.40 -25.11
N TRP A 391 16.30 -19.76 -25.99
CA TRP A 391 17.48 -18.96 -26.34
C TRP A 391 17.40 -18.39 -27.77
N VAL A 392 18.44 -17.67 -28.21
CA VAL A 392 18.58 -17.13 -29.57
C VAL A 392 18.97 -18.20 -30.58
N LYS A 393 19.93 -19.07 -30.21
CA LYS A 393 20.43 -20.17 -31.06
C LYS A 393 19.42 -21.31 -31.21
N PRO A 394 19.41 -22.02 -32.35
CA PRO A 394 18.57 -23.18 -32.53
C PRO A 394 18.96 -24.30 -31.56
N LYS A 395 17.97 -24.97 -30.98
CA LYS A 395 18.17 -26.03 -29.99
C LYS A 395 17.01 -27.02 -30.00
N TRP A 396 17.27 -28.27 -29.61
CA TRP A 396 16.21 -29.22 -29.30
C TRP A 396 15.63 -28.93 -27.91
N ILE A 397 14.33 -28.60 -27.87
CA ILE A 397 13.59 -28.29 -26.65
C ILE A 397 12.46 -29.32 -26.52
N PHE A 398 12.45 -30.11 -25.45
CA PHE A 398 11.44 -31.16 -25.18
C PHE A 398 11.13 -32.07 -26.39
N GLY A 399 12.16 -32.46 -27.15
CA GLY A 399 12.01 -33.32 -28.34
C GLY A 399 11.45 -32.62 -29.59
N ARG A 400 11.39 -31.29 -29.61
CA ARG A 400 11.01 -30.47 -30.78
C ARG A 400 12.15 -29.54 -31.17
N PHE A 401 12.39 -29.38 -32.47
CA PHE A 401 13.41 -28.48 -32.99
C PHE A 401 12.91 -27.02 -32.91
N TYR A 402 13.67 -26.17 -32.20
CA TYR A 402 13.41 -24.75 -32.11
C TYR A 402 14.39 -23.98 -33.01
N PRO A 403 13.90 -23.18 -33.99
CA PRO A 403 14.73 -22.58 -35.03
C PRO A 403 15.43 -21.27 -34.62
N GLY A 404 14.96 -20.60 -33.56
CA GLY A 404 15.53 -19.32 -33.08
C GLY A 404 14.48 -18.37 -32.50
N SER A 405 14.92 -17.18 -32.08
CA SER A 405 14.15 -16.19 -31.30
C SER A 405 12.78 -15.81 -31.87
N ASN A 406 12.63 -15.83 -33.20
CA ASN A 406 11.39 -15.45 -33.89
C ASN A 406 10.22 -16.39 -33.57
N CYS A 407 10.50 -17.62 -33.15
CA CYS A 407 9.50 -18.64 -32.83
C CYS A 407 9.30 -18.84 -31.33
N ALA A 408 9.77 -17.93 -30.47
CA ALA A 408 9.55 -18.02 -29.03
C ALA A 408 8.04 -17.96 -28.69
N PRO A 409 7.52 -18.85 -27.83
CA PRO A 409 6.07 -19.02 -27.65
C PRO A 409 5.40 -17.80 -27.01
N SER A 410 4.24 -17.39 -27.53
CA SER A 410 3.43 -16.30 -26.96
C SER A 410 2.55 -16.82 -25.81
N LEU A 411 2.88 -16.43 -24.57
CA LEU A 411 2.21 -16.92 -23.36
C LEU A 411 0.75 -16.42 -23.25
N LEU A 412 0.49 -15.15 -23.60
CA LEU A 412 -0.84 -14.56 -23.50
C LEU A 412 -1.82 -15.20 -24.47
N ILE A 413 -1.43 -15.36 -25.75
CA ILE A 413 -2.29 -15.99 -26.75
C ILE A 413 -2.38 -17.50 -26.49
N GLY A 414 -1.34 -18.12 -25.93
CA GLY A 414 -1.39 -19.50 -25.44
C GLY A 414 -2.48 -19.69 -24.38
N LEU A 415 -2.56 -18.80 -23.39
CA LEU A 415 -3.61 -18.84 -22.36
C LEU A 415 -5.02 -18.62 -22.95
N ILE A 416 -5.18 -17.67 -23.87
CA ILE A 416 -6.47 -17.44 -24.56
C ILE A 416 -6.88 -18.70 -25.35
N SER A 417 -5.93 -19.30 -26.07
CA SER A 417 -6.17 -20.50 -26.88
C SER A 417 -6.51 -21.72 -26.02
N MET A 418 -5.96 -21.80 -24.80
CA MET A 418 -6.32 -22.81 -23.80
C MET A 418 -7.80 -22.69 -23.41
N PHE A 419 -8.30 -21.49 -23.08
CA PHE A 419 -9.71 -21.28 -22.75
C PHE A 419 -10.66 -21.48 -23.94
N MET A 420 -10.22 -21.15 -25.16
CA MET A 420 -11.00 -21.33 -26.38
C MET A 420 -10.93 -22.76 -26.97
N VAL A 421 -10.12 -23.66 -26.39
CA VAL A 421 -9.91 -25.04 -26.86
C VAL A 421 -9.54 -25.08 -28.35
N LYS A 422 -8.64 -24.20 -28.79
CA LYS A 422 -8.18 -24.16 -30.19
C LYS A 422 -7.14 -25.24 -30.45
N SER A 423 -7.32 -26.03 -31.52
CA SER A 423 -6.32 -27.01 -31.96
C SER A 423 -5.04 -26.32 -32.43
N ARG A 424 -3.89 -26.85 -32.00
CA ARG A 424 -2.56 -26.33 -32.35
C ARG A 424 -1.67 -27.48 -32.81
N ASP A 425 -0.86 -27.23 -33.83
CA ASP A 425 0.10 -28.21 -34.34
C ASP A 425 1.27 -28.41 -33.37
N ALA A 426 1.96 -29.55 -33.51
CA ALA A 426 3.01 -29.98 -32.61
C ALA A 426 4.41 -29.58 -33.11
N GLY A 427 5.15 -28.83 -32.28
CA GLY A 427 6.47 -28.28 -32.62
C GLY A 427 6.38 -26.91 -33.27
N PHE A 428 7.55 -26.30 -33.56
CA PHE A 428 7.66 -24.96 -34.15
C PHE A 428 7.76 -24.99 -35.68
N VAL A 429 8.02 -26.17 -36.23
CA VAL A 429 8.61 -26.39 -37.54
C VAL A 429 8.17 -27.75 -38.05
N HIS A 430 7.96 -27.88 -39.37
CA HIS A 430 7.67 -29.17 -40.02
C HIS A 430 8.81 -29.61 -40.95
N ASN A 431 8.81 -30.89 -41.35
CA ASN A 431 9.78 -31.48 -42.28
C ASN A 431 11.26 -31.25 -41.90
N VAL A 432 11.64 -31.61 -40.67
CA VAL A 432 13.05 -31.51 -40.22
C VAL A 432 13.88 -32.63 -40.84
N VAL A 433 14.81 -32.28 -41.71
CA VAL A 433 15.73 -33.21 -42.39
C VAL A 433 17.17 -32.86 -42.04
N GLN A 434 17.96 -33.84 -41.58
CA GLN A 434 19.38 -33.65 -41.30
C GLN A 434 20.16 -33.47 -42.62
N VAL A 435 21.06 -32.50 -42.67
CA VAL A 435 21.92 -32.26 -43.84
C VAL A 435 23.00 -33.36 -43.90
N ALA A 436 23.05 -34.11 -45.00
CA ALA A 436 24.07 -35.14 -45.21
C ALA A 436 25.40 -34.51 -45.67
N ASP A 437 26.54 -35.08 -45.23
CA ASP A 437 27.94 -34.61 -45.39
C ASP A 437 28.39 -34.33 -46.86
N SER A 438 27.56 -34.58 -47.88
CA SER A 438 27.95 -34.54 -49.30
C SER A 438 27.19 -33.50 -50.16
N LEU A 439 26.94 -32.29 -49.65
CA LEU A 439 26.59 -31.15 -50.51
C LEU A 439 27.07 -29.83 -49.89
N SER A 440 28.38 -29.61 -49.98
CA SER A 440 29.01 -28.32 -49.66
C SER A 440 28.48 -27.23 -50.61
N ASN A 441 28.07 -26.10 -50.03
CA ASN A 441 27.79 -24.83 -50.70
C ASN A 441 26.71 -24.87 -51.79
N THR A 442 25.43 -24.74 -51.41
CA THR A 442 24.31 -24.04 -52.12
C THR A 442 22.96 -24.77 -52.08
N THR A 443 22.33 -24.90 -50.91
CA THR A 443 20.85 -25.08 -50.86
C THR A 443 20.15 -24.24 -49.79
N CYS A 444 20.83 -23.32 -49.10
CA CYS A 444 20.16 -22.27 -48.32
C CYS A 444 19.60 -21.12 -49.20
N ALA A 445 19.63 -21.26 -50.53
CA ALA A 445 19.29 -20.22 -51.49
C ALA A 445 18.22 -20.69 -52.49
N ARG A 446 16.96 -20.81 -52.02
CA ARG A 446 15.73 -20.44 -52.76
C ARG A 446 14.50 -20.85 -51.95
N GLY A 447 13.76 -19.84 -51.46
CA GLY A 447 12.33 -19.90 -51.12
C GLY A 447 11.85 -20.99 -50.14
N THR A 448 11.30 -20.56 -49.01
CA THR A 448 10.50 -21.36 -48.04
C THR A 448 11.18 -22.42 -47.16
N ILE A 449 12.48 -22.71 -47.33
CA ILE A 449 13.23 -23.65 -46.46
C ILE A 449 14.18 -22.86 -45.55
N GLY A 450 13.98 -22.94 -44.24
CA GLY A 450 14.93 -22.48 -43.23
C GLY A 450 16.04 -23.50 -43.00
N CYS A 451 17.27 -23.04 -42.79
CA CYS A 451 18.40 -23.86 -42.41
C CYS A 451 19.01 -23.29 -41.13
N GLY A 452 19.32 -24.16 -40.18
CA GLY A 452 19.89 -23.77 -38.89
C GLY A 452 20.76 -24.88 -38.32
N CYS A 453 21.91 -24.49 -37.77
CA CYS A 453 22.89 -25.41 -37.17
C CYS A 453 22.96 -25.17 -35.67
N ILE A 454 22.91 -26.25 -34.89
CA ILE A 454 22.97 -26.19 -33.42
C ILE A 454 24.41 -25.96 -32.94
N THR A 455 25.37 -26.55 -33.65
CA THR A 455 26.81 -26.36 -33.44
C THR A 455 27.47 -25.91 -34.75
N ASN A 456 28.77 -25.61 -34.69
CA ASN A 456 29.54 -25.27 -35.89
C ASN A 456 29.83 -26.49 -36.77
N ASP A 457 29.45 -27.70 -36.34
CA ASP A 457 29.62 -28.93 -37.10
C ASP A 457 28.47 -29.14 -38.08
N VAL A 458 28.81 -29.50 -39.33
CA VAL A 458 27.84 -29.71 -40.43
C VAL A 458 26.81 -30.80 -40.10
N LYS A 459 27.17 -31.76 -39.24
CA LYS A 459 26.31 -32.85 -38.79
C LYS A 459 25.13 -32.40 -37.93
N ASP A 460 25.22 -31.21 -37.33
CA ASP A 460 24.17 -30.61 -36.49
C ASP A 460 23.35 -29.54 -37.23
N CYS A 461 23.43 -29.52 -38.56
CA CYS A 461 22.62 -28.67 -39.43
C CYS A 461 21.36 -29.40 -39.92
N TYR A 462 20.22 -28.71 -39.84
CA TYR A 462 18.94 -29.23 -40.24
C TYR A 462 18.26 -28.27 -41.24
N ASN A 463 17.67 -28.84 -42.28
CA ASN A 463 16.75 -28.15 -43.18
C ASN A 463 15.33 -28.35 -42.69
N TYR A 464 14.56 -27.28 -42.66
CA TYR A 464 13.25 -27.28 -42.05
C TYR A 464 12.34 -26.16 -42.54
N THR A 465 11.03 -26.34 -42.44
CA THR A 465 10.05 -25.33 -42.87
C THR A 465 9.33 -24.74 -41.66
N ILE A 466 9.49 -23.43 -41.46
CA ILE A 466 8.90 -22.71 -40.33
C ILE A 466 7.40 -22.54 -40.57
N TYR A 467 6.58 -22.78 -39.56
CA TYR A 467 5.16 -22.42 -39.64
C TYR A 467 4.96 -20.91 -39.56
N ASP A 468 4.02 -20.36 -40.34
CA ASP A 468 3.69 -18.93 -40.36
C ASP A 468 3.41 -18.34 -38.96
N GLN A 469 2.92 -19.17 -38.03
CA GLN A 469 2.64 -18.83 -36.65
C GLN A 469 3.39 -19.73 -35.65
N CYS A 470 4.69 -19.96 -35.88
CA CYS A 470 5.50 -20.87 -35.05
C CYS A 470 5.46 -20.54 -33.53
N GLY A 471 5.38 -19.27 -33.14
CA GLY A 471 5.25 -18.86 -31.73
C GLY A 471 3.90 -19.17 -31.06
N LEU A 472 2.93 -19.68 -31.80
CA LEU A 472 1.59 -20.05 -31.30
C LEU A 472 1.42 -21.56 -31.12
N GLN A 473 2.39 -22.36 -31.55
CA GLN A 473 2.30 -23.82 -31.60
C GLN A 473 2.69 -24.50 -30.28
N GLN A 474 2.47 -25.82 -30.20
CA GLN A 474 2.79 -26.60 -29.01
C GLN A 474 4.29 -26.80 -28.89
N TRP A 475 4.84 -26.47 -27.71
CA TRP A 475 6.28 -26.46 -27.49
C TRP A 475 6.79 -27.59 -26.60
N TYR A 476 5.89 -28.30 -25.92
CA TYR A 476 6.21 -29.53 -25.18
C TYR A 476 5.22 -30.65 -25.58
N PRO A 477 5.60 -31.94 -25.45
CA PRO A 477 4.79 -33.04 -25.92
C PRO A 477 3.45 -33.10 -25.18
N GLN A 478 2.37 -33.36 -25.93
CA GLN A 478 0.99 -33.50 -25.42
C GLN A 478 0.47 -32.27 -24.64
N GLN A 479 0.96 -31.07 -24.96
CA GLN A 479 0.50 -29.82 -24.34
C GLN A 479 -1.03 -29.63 -24.42
N SER A 480 -1.66 -29.96 -25.55
CA SER A 480 -3.12 -29.84 -25.69
C SER A 480 -3.89 -30.74 -24.73
N LEU A 481 -3.37 -31.94 -24.43
CA LEU A 481 -4.00 -32.87 -23.50
C LEU A 481 -3.86 -32.37 -22.06
N VAL A 482 -2.68 -31.87 -21.68
CA VAL A 482 -2.44 -31.27 -20.36
C VAL A 482 -3.36 -30.07 -20.13
N GLU A 483 -3.42 -29.14 -21.09
CA GLU A 483 -4.29 -27.96 -21.01
C GLU A 483 -5.78 -28.32 -20.92
N LEU A 484 -6.22 -29.35 -21.65
CA LEU A 484 -7.60 -29.84 -21.57
C LEU A 484 -7.91 -30.42 -20.18
N ILE A 485 -7.01 -31.21 -19.59
CA ILE A 485 -7.18 -31.77 -18.24
C ILE A 485 -7.22 -30.66 -17.19
N LEU A 486 -6.31 -29.69 -17.28
CA LEU A 486 -6.26 -28.55 -16.37
C LEU A 486 -7.54 -27.71 -16.46
N LEU A 487 -8.01 -27.41 -17.67
CA LEU A 487 -9.25 -26.66 -17.88
C LEU A 487 -10.47 -27.44 -17.37
N ALA A 488 -10.57 -28.74 -17.67
CA ALA A 488 -11.66 -29.58 -17.20
C ALA A 488 -11.71 -29.65 -15.67
N GLY A 489 -10.55 -29.77 -15.00
CA GLY A 489 -10.45 -29.74 -13.54
C GLY A 489 -10.85 -28.39 -12.94
N ALA A 490 -10.46 -27.27 -13.56
CA ALA A 490 -10.86 -25.94 -13.11
C ALA A 490 -12.37 -25.70 -13.27
N VAL A 491 -12.97 -26.16 -14.38
CA VAL A 491 -14.42 -26.07 -14.61
C VAL A 491 -15.19 -26.95 -13.64
N LEU A 492 -14.71 -28.15 -13.32
CA LEU A 492 -15.33 -29.04 -12.34
C LEU A 492 -15.27 -28.49 -10.90
N ALA A 493 -14.26 -27.69 -10.57
CA ALA A 493 -14.11 -27.08 -9.25
C ALA A 493 -15.27 -26.11 -8.91
N ILE A 494 -15.82 -25.39 -9.90
CA ILE A 494 -16.90 -24.40 -9.70
C ILE A 494 -18.19 -25.04 -9.14
N PRO A 495 -18.80 -26.05 -9.77
CA PRO A 495 -20.01 -26.70 -9.23
C PRO A 495 -19.74 -27.43 -7.91
N THR A 496 -18.53 -27.96 -7.69
CA THR A 496 -18.19 -28.60 -6.41
C THR A 496 -18.22 -27.60 -5.25
N MET A 497 -17.72 -26.38 -5.46
CA MET A 497 -17.73 -25.32 -4.46
C MET A 497 -19.15 -24.79 -4.20
N LEU A 498 -19.96 -24.67 -5.26
CA LEU A 498 -21.30 -24.07 -5.17
C LEU A 498 -22.33 -25.00 -4.50
N LEU A 499 -22.34 -26.28 -4.88
CA LEU A 499 -23.42 -27.20 -4.49
C LEU A 499 -23.09 -28.05 -3.27
N VAL A 500 -21.84 -28.48 -3.09
CA VAL A 500 -21.57 -29.58 -2.13
C VAL A 500 -21.77 -29.15 -0.68
N LYS A 501 -21.33 -27.94 -0.30
CA LYS A 501 -21.48 -27.44 1.08
C LYS A 501 -22.95 -27.21 1.50
N PRO A 502 -23.80 -26.48 0.74
CA PRO A 502 -25.20 -26.27 1.13
C PRO A 502 -25.99 -27.58 1.23
N PHE A 503 -25.79 -28.51 0.28
CA PHE A 503 -26.46 -29.80 0.31
C PHE A 503 -25.98 -30.69 1.46
N TYR A 504 -24.69 -30.63 1.80
CA TYR A 504 -24.15 -31.33 2.97
C TYR A 504 -24.76 -30.80 4.27
N ILE A 505 -24.88 -29.48 4.42
CA ILE A 505 -25.48 -28.86 5.60
C ILE A 505 -26.97 -29.21 5.70
N ARG A 506 -27.71 -29.18 4.59
CA ARG A 506 -29.12 -29.61 4.55
C ARG A 506 -29.30 -31.07 4.95
N TRP A 507 -28.41 -31.95 4.48
CA TRP A 507 -28.44 -33.36 4.86
C TRP A 507 -28.20 -33.56 6.36
N ARG A 508 -27.30 -32.78 6.95
CA ARG A 508 -27.02 -32.79 8.40
C ARG A 508 -28.22 -32.25 9.20
N HIS A 509 -28.85 -31.16 8.75
CA HIS A 509 -30.06 -30.59 9.34
C HIS A 509 -31.21 -31.61 9.38
N ASN A 510 -31.47 -32.30 8.27
CA ASN A 510 -32.51 -33.32 8.18
C ASN A 510 -32.29 -34.52 9.12
N ARG A 511 -31.08 -34.68 9.68
CA ARG A 511 -30.73 -35.71 10.66
C ARG A 511 -30.72 -35.20 12.11
N GLY A 512 -31.06 -33.95 12.36
CA GLY A 512 -31.12 -33.36 13.71
C GLY A 512 -29.76 -33.20 14.39
N LEU A 513 -28.66 -33.17 13.62
CA LEU A 513 -27.32 -32.95 14.15
C LEU A 513 -27.05 -31.45 14.32
N PRO A 514 -26.29 -31.03 15.34
CA PRO A 514 -25.94 -29.61 15.52
C PRO A 514 -25.19 -29.08 14.29
N ILE A 515 -25.61 -27.90 13.83
CA ILE A 515 -25.04 -27.22 12.67
C ILE A 515 -24.23 -26.05 13.20
N ASP A 516 -22.94 -26.05 12.88
CA ASP A 516 -22.08 -24.91 13.10
C ASP A 516 -22.27 -23.96 11.91
N LEU A 517 -23.29 -23.10 11.99
CA LEU A 517 -23.51 -22.03 11.01
C LEU A 517 -22.41 -20.99 11.24
N GLY A 518 -21.30 -21.14 10.51
CA GLY A 518 -20.22 -20.16 10.50
C GLY A 518 -20.73 -18.76 10.20
N HIS A 519 -20.04 -17.77 10.80
CA HIS A 519 -20.33 -16.34 10.82
C HIS A 519 -20.99 -15.75 9.56
N GLY A 520 -22.20 -15.23 9.75
CA GLY A 520 -22.81 -14.24 8.88
C GLY A 520 -24.05 -13.66 9.55
N HIS A 521 -23.89 -12.46 10.14
CA HIS A 521 -24.92 -11.58 10.69
C HIS A 521 -25.92 -12.23 11.66
N GLU A 522 -25.82 -11.96 12.96
CA GLU A 522 -27.04 -11.98 13.79
C GLU A 522 -26.92 -11.23 15.12
N ASP A 523 -27.84 -10.29 15.27
CA ASP A 523 -28.35 -9.81 16.54
C ASP A 523 -29.28 -10.90 17.12
N GLY A 524 -28.87 -11.53 18.22
CA GLY A 524 -29.74 -11.84 19.36
C GLY A 524 -30.99 -12.74 19.25
N GLU A 525 -31.37 -13.28 18.09
CA GLU A 525 -32.52 -14.20 17.98
C GLU A 525 -32.11 -15.55 17.36
N GLU A 526 -32.72 -16.64 17.81
CA GLU A 526 -32.49 -17.98 17.23
C GLU A 526 -33.06 -18.03 15.79
N GLN A 527 -32.33 -17.61 14.75
CA GLN A 527 -32.81 -17.81 13.37
C GLN A 527 -32.89 -19.30 13.04
N GLU A 528 -34.08 -19.72 12.61
CA GLU A 528 -34.31 -21.01 11.99
C GLU A 528 -33.38 -21.20 10.78
N PHE A 529 -32.78 -22.40 10.65
CA PHE A 529 -31.91 -22.73 9.52
C PHE A 529 -32.65 -22.56 8.18
N SER A 530 -32.31 -21.49 7.46
CA SER A 530 -32.81 -21.23 6.11
C SER A 530 -31.84 -21.78 5.06
N PHE A 531 -32.21 -22.89 4.42
CA PHE A 531 -31.43 -23.46 3.32
C PHE A 531 -31.25 -22.47 2.16
N GLY A 532 -32.24 -21.59 1.94
CA GLY A 532 -32.19 -20.55 0.90
C GLY A 532 -31.02 -19.61 1.11
N ASP A 533 -30.84 -19.11 2.34
CA ASP A 533 -29.82 -18.12 2.67
C ASP A 533 -28.41 -18.71 2.57
N VAL A 534 -28.22 -19.94 3.04
CA VAL A 534 -26.94 -20.67 2.89
C VAL A 534 -26.58 -20.89 1.42
N MET A 535 -27.57 -21.21 0.57
CA MET A 535 -27.34 -21.41 -0.85
C MET A 535 -27.01 -20.10 -1.58
N VAL A 536 -27.71 -19.01 -1.27
CA VAL A 536 -27.44 -17.68 -1.84
C VAL A 536 -26.05 -17.19 -1.43
N TYR A 537 -25.71 -17.29 -0.14
CA TYR A 537 -24.39 -16.89 0.36
C TYR A 537 -23.26 -17.68 -0.32
N GLN A 538 -23.40 -19.01 -0.42
CA GLN A 538 -22.40 -19.85 -1.07
C GLN A 538 -22.28 -19.55 -2.58
N ALA A 539 -23.40 -19.25 -3.25
CA ALA A 539 -23.38 -18.85 -4.65
C ALA A 539 -22.61 -17.53 -4.86
N ILE A 540 -22.86 -16.51 -4.02
CA ILE A 540 -22.14 -15.24 -4.04
C ILE A 540 -20.65 -15.49 -3.81
N HIS A 541 -20.29 -16.24 -2.77
CA HIS A 541 -18.89 -16.55 -2.45
C HIS A 541 -18.17 -17.28 -3.61
N THR A 542 -18.84 -18.21 -4.29
CA THR A 542 -18.25 -18.94 -5.42
C THR A 542 -18.03 -18.01 -6.63
N ILE A 543 -19.00 -17.16 -6.95
CA ILE A 543 -18.91 -16.20 -8.06
C ILE A 543 -17.83 -15.15 -7.78
N GLU A 544 -17.82 -14.59 -6.57
CA GLU A 544 -16.83 -13.61 -6.13
C GLU A 544 -15.42 -14.21 -6.15
N PHE A 545 -15.25 -15.46 -5.70
CA PHE A 545 -13.95 -16.12 -5.76
C PHE A 545 -13.48 -16.33 -7.21
N ALA A 546 -14.32 -16.87 -8.10
CA ALA A 546 -13.94 -17.19 -9.47
C ALA A 546 -13.63 -15.93 -10.30
N LEU A 547 -14.52 -14.93 -10.27
CA LEU A 547 -14.30 -13.65 -10.96
C LEU A 547 -13.18 -12.84 -10.29
N GLY A 548 -13.10 -12.90 -8.96
CA GLY A 548 -12.07 -12.26 -8.17
C GLY A 548 -10.67 -12.77 -8.53
N CYS A 549 -10.46 -14.08 -8.73
CA CYS A 549 -9.15 -14.60 -9.12
C CYS A 549 -8.62 -13.99 -10.44
N ILE A 550 -9.49 -13.80 -11.44
CA ILE A 550 -9.12 -13.17 -12.72
C ILE A 550 -8.88 -11.67 -12.51
N SER A 551 -9.80 -10.99 -11.85
CA SER A 551 -9.73 -9.54 -11.59
C SER A 551 -8.51 -9.17 -10.76
N HIS A 552 -8.25 -9.89 -9.66
CA HIS A 552 -7.11 -9.66 -8.78
C HIS A 552 -5.79 -9.94 -9.49
N THR A 553 -5.68 -11.00 -10.31
CA THR A 553 -4.46 -11.25 -11.10
C THR A 553 -4.15 -10.09 -12.04
N ALA A 554 -5.15 -9.60 -12.77
CA ALA A 554 -4.98 -8.44 -13.63
C ALA A 554 -4.64 -7.16 -12.83
N SER A 555 -5.21 -7.02 -11.65
CA SER A 555 -4.98 -5.90 -10.74
C SER A 555 -3.51 -5.76 -10.30
N TYR A 556 -2.76 -6.87 -10.20
CA TYR A 556 -1.32 -6.84 -9.90
C TYR A 556 -0.47 -6.21 -11.01
N LEU A 557 -1.00 -6.01 -12.22
CA LEU A 557 -0.32 -5.24 -13.28
C LEU A 557 -0.04 -3.79 -12.85
N ARG A 558 -0.73 -3.28 -11.81
CA ARG A 558 -0.41 -2.00 -11.15
C ARG A 558 1.05 -1.92 -10.68
N LEU A 559 1.61 -3.02 -10.18
CA LEU A 559 3.03 -3.07 -9.77
C LEU A 559 3.94 -2.68 -10.93
N TRP A 560 3.66 -3.22 -12.11
CA TRP A 560 4.40 -2.88 -13.33
C TRP A 560 4.14 -1.44 -13.77
N ALA A 561 2.87 -1.04 -13.91
CA ALA A 561 2.50 0.28 -14.43
C ALA A 561 3.13 1.43 -13.62
N LEU A 562 3.06 1.38 -12.29
CA LEU A 562 3.65 2.39 -11.42
C LEU A 562 5.18 2.37 -11.46
N SER A 563 5.79 1.18 -11.44
CA SER A 563 7.25 1.06 -11.53
C SER A 563 7.84 1.54 -12.86
N LEU A 564 7.04 1.52 -13.93
CA LEU A 564 7.42 2.08 -15.23
C LEU A 564 7.25 3.59 -15.22
N ALA A 565 6.10 4.08 -14.75
CA ALA A 565 5.83 5.52 -14.64
C ALA A 565 6.89 6.22 -13.78
N HIS A 566 7.22 5.67 -12.62
CA HIS A 566 8.26 6.22 -11.73
C HIS A 566 9.62 6.30 -12.41
N ALA A 567 10.05 5.25 -13.12
CA ALA A 567 11.31 5.24 -13.85
C ALA A 567 11.35 6.28 -14.98
N GLN A 568 10.25 6.40 -15.75
CA GLN A 568 10.15 7.36 -16.86
C GLN A 568 10.08 8.82 -16.36
N LEU A 569 9.32 9.10 -15.30
CA LEU A 569 9.26 10.43 -14.70
C LEU A 569 10.62 10.86 -14.14
N SER A 570 11.34 9.94 -13.50
CA SER A 570 12.70 10.20 -12.99
C SER A 570 13.68 10.51 -14.11
N GLU A 571 13.57 9.82 -15.24
CA GLU A 571 14.39 10.08 -16.41
C GLU A 571 14.08 11.42 -17.07
N VAL A 572 12.79 11.75 -17.26
CA VAL A 572 12.38 13.04 -17.84
C VAL A 572 12.86 14.19 -16.95
N LEU A 573 12.76 14.04 -15.62
CA LEU A 573 13.27 15.03 -14.68
C LEU A 573 14.80 15.18 -14.83
N TRP A 574 15.54 14.08 -14.98
CA TRP A 574 16.98 14.12 -15.22
C TRP A 574 17.33 14.84 -16.53
N SER A 575 16.71 14.43 -17.64
CA SER A 575 17.04 14.94 -18.98
C SER A 575 16.59 16.38 -19.19
N MET A 576 15.47 16.80 -18.60
CA MET A 576 14.95 18.17 -18.76
C MET A 576 15.58 19.18 -17.80
N VAL A 577 16.08 18.75 -16.63
CA VAL A 577 16.58 19.67 -15.60
C VAL A 577 18.10 19.57 -15.44
N LEU A 578 18.63 18.37 -15.15
CA LEU A 578 20.06 18.22 -14.82
C LEU A 578 20.97 18.16 -16.05
N ASP A 579 20.48 17.69 -17.20
CA ASP A 579 21.29 17.58 -18.41
C ASP A 579 21.66 18.95 -19.02
N ILE A 580 20.84 19.98 -18.81
CA ILE A 580 21.06 21.34 -19.30
C ILE A 580 22.36 21.96 -18.73
N PRO A 581 22.53 22.11 -17.40
CA PRO A 581 23.73 22.71 -16.83
C PRO A 581 24.98 21.85 -17.06
N LEU A 582 24.84 20.52 -17.21
CA LEU A 582 25.97 19.62 -17.48
C LEU A 582 26.57 19.80 -18.88
N LYS A 583 25.77 20.22 -19.87
CA LYS A 583 26.23 20.49 -21.24
C LYS A 583 26.81 21.89 -21.43
N MET A 584 26.55 22.82 -20.52
CA MET A 584 27.05 24.20 -20.61
C MET A 584 28.51 24.30 -20.16
N SER A 585 29.45 24.47 -21.11
CA SER A 585 30.85 24.74 -20.78
C SER A 585 31.07 26.21 -20.35
N GLY A 586 31.78 26.43 -19.23
CA GLY A 586 32.27 27.75 -18.81
C GLY A 586 31.90 28.16 -17.36
N ILE A 587 32.27 29.37 -16.96
CA ILE A 587 32.00 29.93 -15.61
C ILE A 587 30.50 30.02 -15.33
N VAL A 588 29.69 30.30 -16.35
CA VAL A 588 28.23 30.33 -16.27
C VAL A 588 27.66 28.96 -15.88
N GLY A 589 28.21 27.86 -16.42
CA GLY A 589 27.81 26.50 -16.07
C GLY A 589 28.10 26.16 -14.60
N ILE A 590 29.27 26.58 -14.09
CA ILE A 590 29.66 26.36 -12.69
C ILE A 590 28.71 27.07 -11.71
N VAL A 591 28.28 28.29 -12.03
CA VAL A 591 27.35 29.06 -11.18
C VAL A 591 25.92 28.55 -11.30
N ALA A 592 25.49 28.13 -12.50
CA ALA A 592 24.14 27.62 -12.73
C ALA A 592 23.91 26.22 -12.11
N LEU A 593 24.94 25.37 -12.08
CA LEU A 593 24.85 24.00 -11.59
C LEU A 593 24.24 23.86 -10.18
N PRO A 594 24.71 24.56 -9.12
CA PRO A 594 24.13 24.40 -7.78
C PRO A 594 22.68 24.86 -7.70
N PHE A 595 22.30 25.94 -8.40
CA PHE A 595 20.93 26.45 -8.40
C PHE A 595 19.96 25.47 -9.07
N VAL A 596 20.34 24.97 -10.26
CA VAL A 596 19.53 23.99 -11.01
C VAL A 596 19.47 22.65 -10.27
N THR A 597 20.57 22.22 -9.64
CA THR A 597 20.59 20.99 -8.83
C THR A 597 19.70 21.10 -7.59
N MET A 598 19.65 22.28 -6.94
CA MET A 598 18.73 22.52 -5.82
C MET A 598 17.28 22.47 -6.29
N ALA A 599 16.96 23.08 -7.44
CA ALA A 599 15.64 23.00 -8.04
C ALA A 599 15.26 21.54 -8.39
N PHE A 600 16.19 20.77 -8.96
CA PHE A 600 16.01 19.34 -9.21
C PHE A 600 15.69 18.57 -7.93
N LEU A 601 16.45 18.80 -6.85
CA LEU A 601 16.25 18.12 -5.57
C LEU A 601 14.88 18.45 -4.95
N VAL A 602 14.45 19.71 -5.01
CA VAL A 602 13.12 20.12 -4.51
C VAL A 602 12.01 19.44 -5.31
N LEU A 603 12.13 19.40 -6.64
CA LEU A 603 11.15 18.74 -7.51
C LEU A 603 11.14 17.22 -7.28
N ALA A 604 12.31 16.59 -7.15
CA ALA A 604 12.43 15.17 -6.86
C ALA A 604 11.79 14.81 -5.51
N ILE A 605 12.04 15.57 -4.44
CA ILE A 605 11.44 15.31 -3.13
C ILE A 605 9.92 15.50 -3.15
N SER A 606 9.45 16.59 -3.76
CA SER A 606 8.01 16.92 -3.77
C SER A 606 7.20 15.97 -4.65
N ILE A 607 7.64 15.76 -5.90
CA ILE A 607 6.87 15.00 -6.90
C ILE A 607 7.21 13.52 -6.82
N LEU A 608 8.49 13.17 -6.95
CA LEU A 608 8.90 11.76 -7.05
C LEU A 608 8.85 11.05 -5.70
N ILE A 609 9.27 11.66 -4.59
CA ILE A 609 9.26 10.98 -3.29
C ILE A 609 7.92 11.10 -2.59
N LEU A 610 7.37 12.32 -2.46
CA LEU A 610 6.18 12.54 -1.65
C LEU A 610 4.88 12.16 -2.39
N MET A 611 4.61 12.72 -3.58
CA MET A 611 3.36 12.42 -4.30
C MET A 611 3.34 11.00 -4.88
N GLU A 612 4.35 10.62 -5.66
CA GLU A 612 4.44 9.27 -6.25
C GLU A 612 4.63 8.20 -5.18
N GLY A 613 5.42 8.46 -4.12
CA GLY A 613 5.56 7.55 -2.99
C GLY A 613 4.24 7.33 -2.24
N LEU A 614 3.43 8.38 -2.03
CA LEU A 614 2.10 8.22 -1.42
C LEU A 614 1.16 7.42 -2.33
N SER A 615 1.20 7.64 -3.65
CA SER A 615 0.43 6.86 -4.63
C SER A 615 0.81 5.37 -4.56
N ALA A 616 2.11 5.06 -4.64
CA ALA A 616 2.62 3.69 -4.53
C ALA A 616 2.25 3.04 -3.18
N PHE A 617 2.29 3.80 -2.08
CA PHE A 617 1.86 3.34 -0.75
C PHE A 617 0.37 2.92 -0.75
N LEU A 618 -0.52 3.76 -1.29
CA LEU A 618 -1.95 3.47 -1.34
C LEU A 618 -2.27 2.28 -2.26
N HIS A 619 -1.56 2.15 -3.39
CA HIS A 619 -1.72 1.00 -4.27
C HIS A 619 -1.21 -0.30 -3.65
N ALA A 620 -0.09 -0.27 -2.92
CA ALA A 620 0.39 -1.41 -2.15
C ALA A 620 -0.61 -1.80 -1.04
N LEU A 621 -1.19 -0.82 -0.36
CA LEU A 621 -2.19 -1.03 0.69
C LEU A 621 -3.45 -1.68 0.11
N ARG A 622 -3.93 -1.18 -1.03
CA ARG A 622 -5.07 -1.77 -1.75
C ARG A 622 -4.84 -3.25 -2.07
N LEU A 623 -3.66 -3.61 -2.58
CA LEU A 623 -3.28 -5.00 -2.87
C LEU A 623 -3.37 -5.90 -1.64
N HIS A 624 -3.10 -5.37 -0.44
CA HIS A 624 -3.22 -6.14 0.79
C HIS A 624 -4.68 -6.27 1.23
N TRP A 625 -5.44 -5.17 1.22
CA TRP A 625 -6.82 -5.18 1.71
C TRP A 625 -7.77 -6.00 0.81
N VAL A 626 -7.62 -5.92 -0.51
CA VAL A 626 -8.58 -6.58 -1.41
C VAL A 626 -8.04 -7.86 -2.01
N GLU A 627 -6.80 -7.90 -2.46
CA GLU A 627 -6.29 -9.08 -3.14
C GLU A 627 -5.75 -10.14 -2.16
N PHE A 628 -5.15 -9.73 -1.03
CA PHE A 628 -4.61 -10.65 -0.03
C PHE A 628 -5.60 -11.02 1.08
N MET A 629 -6.18 -10.02 1.77
CA MET A 629 -7.05 -10.26 2.94
C MET A 629 -8.38 -10.93 2.57
N SER A 630 -8.96 -10.65 1.39
CA SER A 630 -10.23 -11.27 0.94
C SER A 630 -10.23 -12.80 0.90
N LYS A 631 -9.05 -13.45 0.93
CA LYS A 631 -8.92 -14.91 0.85
C LYS A 631 -9.07 -15.64 2.18
N PHE A 632 -8.76 -14.98 3.30
CA PHE A 632 -8.74 -15.64 4.60
C PHE A 632 -9.25 -14.78 5.75
N TYR A 633 -9.40 -13.47 5.55
CA TYR A 633 -9.71 -12.50 6.59
C TYR A 633 -11.15 -11.99 6.46
N GLY A 634 -11.99 -12.27 7.45
CA GLY A 634 -13.40 -11.91 7.45
C GLY A 634 -13.69 -10.49 7.95
N GLY A 635 -12.89 -9.95 8.87
CA GLY A 635 -12.96 -8.54 9.29
C GLY A 635 -14.22 -8.11 10.07
N THR A 636 -15.01 -9.04 10.62
CA THR A 636 -16.29 -8.78 11.30
C THR A 636 -16.20 -8.69 12.83
N GLY A 637 -15.00 -8.67 13.41
CA GLY A 637 -14.81 -8.68 14.85
C GLY A 637 -15.01 -7.34 15.54
N VAL A 638 -14.99 -7.37 16.88
CA VAL A 638 -15.05 -6.17 17.73
C VAL A 638 -13.69 -5.97 18.41
N ALA A 639 -13.13 -4.78 18.32
CA ALA A 639 -11.81 -4.49 18.90
C ALA A 639 -11.89 -4.41 20.42
N PHE A 640 -10.92 -5.03 21.09
CA PHE A 640 -10.80 -4.94 22.54
C PHE A 640 -10.26 -3.56 22.94
N GLN A 641 -11.15 -2.72 23.48
CA GLN A 641 -10.80 -1.42 24.07
C GLN A 641 -11.01 -1.45 25.59
N PRO A 642 -9.95 -1.72 26.38
CA PRO A 642 -10.08 -1.76 27.84
C PRO A 642 -10.26 -0.36 28.42
N PHE A 643 -10.98 -0.28 29.54
CA PHE A 643 -11.08 0.95 30.33
C PHE A 643 -9.70 1.32 30.91
N CYS A 644 -9.11 2.42 30.42
CA CYS A 644 -7.80 2.88 30.85
C CYS A 644 -7.73 4.42 30.90
N PHE A 645 -7.33 4.97 32.05
CA PHE A 645 -7.21 6.43 32.22
C PHE A 645 -6.13 7.06 31.35
N GLU A 646 -5.02 6.35 31.07
CA GLU A 646 -3.93 6.90 30.27
C GLU A 646 -4.41 7.22 28.84
N LYS A 647 -5.15 6.29 28.22
CA LYS A 647 -5.71 6.47 26.88
C LYS A 647 -6.70 7.65 26.86
N ILE A 648 -7.59 7.73 27.84
CA ILE A 648 -8.58 8.82 27.95
C ILE A 648 -7.90 10.18 28.07
N ILE A 649 -6.83 10.28 28.86
CA ILE A 649 -6.08 11.53 29.03
C ILE A 649 -5.35 11.92 27.74
N ARG A 650 -4.73 10.96 27.04
CA ARG A 650 -4.05 11.24 25.76
C ARG A 650 -5.01 11.72 24.67
N VAL A 651 -6.21 11.13 24.60
CA VAL A 651 -7.27 11.58 23.69
C VAL A 651 -7.70 13.01 24.02
N PHE A 652 -7.88 13.31 25.30
CA PHE A 652 -8.23 14.67 25.74
C PHE A 652 -7.14 15.70 25.43
N GLU A 653 -5.87 15.32 25.52
CA GLU A 653 -4.74 16.19 25.14
C GLU A 653 -4.58 16.33 23.61
N GLY A 654 -5.34 15.58 22.81
CA GLY A 654 -5.29 15.58 21.34
C GLY A 654 -4.06 14.86 20.77
N LEU A 655 -3.45 13.95 21.54
CA LEU A 655 -2.26 13.19 21.12
C LEU A 655 -2.62 11.90 20.37
N ASP A 656 -3.70 11.26 20.78
CA ASP A 656 -4.26 10.06 20.16
C ASP A 656 -5.71 10.39 19.76
N GLN A 657 -6.15 10.05 18.53
CA GLN A 657 -7.56 10.13 18.11
C GLN A 657 -8.14 8.73 18.00
#